data_AF-A0A1V9FGZ4-F1
#
_entry.id   AF-A0A1V9FGZ4-F1
#
_cell.length_a   1.000
_cell.length_b   1.000
_cell.length_c   1.000
_cell.angle_alpha   90.00
_cell.angle_beta   90.00
_cell.angle_gamma   90.00
#
_symmetry.space_group_name_H-M   'P 1'
#
loop_
_entity.id
_entity.type
_entity.pdbx_description
1 polymer ?
#
loop_
_entity_poly.entity_id
_entity_poly.type
_entity_poly.pdbx_seq_one_letter_code
_entity_poly.pdbx_strand_id
1 'polypeptide(L)'
;MKQKHLFLSAAIALLLLHATDVIAQTAGIESGAIYKIRSKSNNKLLNVSNSSLSNGANVDIWTDTDSDAERWRVVHITGNNYTFQNIGTGKYLHLANATPANSVNINQNDNTNNNQVRWNIVNNGDASFSIRSAGNTGFSADVTNGGSADGTNVVLWTNNSNSNQRWGFEKVNERPAAPTAAIADAIFAAWKTKYYDARTGNQIIPNEGFWGVAEMMEIVVDAFEVTGHLKYKTMFDEMYLLFLNKEGQDWMWNDYNDDITWMVLACVRMGLRTSNQTYLNKAKDQFDKMYARAVRDNGNWLVWKQGTPGTNSCINGPAMVACMYLYQAFNDIGYVNKAITLYNWSKNNLFEPATGKVYDSRNGSTINYWSSTYNQGTYLGASVMLFNHTGDASYLTNAVNIAQYTKVNMYNSGVINNEEGPDLNGFKGIFQRYARRYIIDCNRPDFISWLQLNARVAYNNRNTENIIPTRWDTRAAQGTYYSGFAASTAVSLLINCPYASTTNQYATVYKDCNYTGGGVPLRVGRYTLSNLIAAGVRNDDISSIRVASGYRVLLYWDDNFMGSSLSLTADDGCLVDNGWNDKVSSIEIVAADAASLAPVVVTGMSTNGKADMQAFPNPASHFVSVTNIPANTEITVIDIEGRVVLRNKFAGKNGMLKLNITNLPSGTYFIRAGKAGQKPIKVVKR
;
A
#
# COMPACT_ATOMS: atom_id res chain seq x y z
N MET A 1 -23.34 -53.35 62.35
CA MET A 1 -24.66 -52.74 62.07
C MET A 1 -24.75 -52.50 60.57
N LYS A 2 -25.62 -53.28 59.91
CA LYS A 2 -26.30 -53.12 58.60
C LYS A 2 -25.52 -52.39 57.48
N GLN A 3 -24.94 -53.11 56.51
CA GLN A 3 -25.57 -53.63 55.26
C GLN A 3 -26.17 -52.55 54.35
N LYS A 4 -25.66 -52.50 53.11
CA LYS A 4 -26.40 -52.72 51.83
C LYS A 4 -25.38 -52.70 50.67
N HIS A 5 -24.89 -53.87 50.24
CA HIS A 5 -25.29 -54.67 49.06
C HIS A 5 -24.66 -54.15 47.75
N LEU A 6 -23.65 -54.83 47.17
CA LEU A 6 -23.73 -56.01 46.25
C LEU A 6 -24.53 -55.67 44.98
N PHE A 7 -24.01 -55.80 43.74
CA PHE A 7 -23.72 -57.04 42.99
C PHE A 7 -22.73 -56.73 41.83
N LEU A 8 -21.63 -57.50 41.63
CA LEU A 8 -21.48 -58.69 40.73
C LEU A 8 -21.33 -58.29 39.22
N SER A 9 -20.45 -58.81 38.35
CA SER A 9 -19.66 -60.05 38.34
C SER A 9 -18.57 -60.02 37.24
N ALA A 10 -17.54 -60.84 37.47
CA ALA A 10 -16.59 -61.53 36.60
C ALA A 10 -16.69 -61.49 35.05
N ALA A 11 -15.53 -61.18 34.45
CA ALA A 11 -14.80 -61.88 33.38
C ALA A 11 -15.56 -62.68 32.30
N ILE A 12 -15.36 -62.31 31.03
CA ILE A 12 -15.04 -63.20 29.90
C ILE A 12 -14.04 -62.43 29.02
N ALA A 13 -12.78 -62.89 28.98
CA ALA A 13 -11.83 -62.53 27.94
C ALA A 13 -12.14 -63.43 26.74
N LEU A 14 -12.75 -62.86 25.69
CA LEU A 14 -12.87 -63.52 24.40
C LEU A 14 -12.24 -62.61 23.34
N LEU A 15 -11.15 -63.13 22.75
CA LEU A 15 -10.50 -62.60 21.57
C LEU A 15 -11.54 -62.36 20.47
N LEU A 16 -11.72 -61.12 20.06
CA LEU A 16 -12.35 -60.76 18.79
C LEU A 16 -11.56 -59.58 18.21
N LEU A 17 -10.74 -59.92 17.21
CA LEU A 17 -10.11 -59.01 16.25
C LEU A 17 -10.98 -57.76 16.05
N HIS A 18 -10.50 -56.61 16.51
CA HIS A 18 -10.81 -55.36 15.85
C HIS A 18 -9.49 -54.81 15.36
N ALA A 19 -9.40 -54.81 14.04
CA ALA A 19 -8.25 -54.47 13.26
C ALA A 19 -7.64 -53.15 13.76
N THR A 20 -6.32 -53.19 13.86
CA THR A 20 -5.45 -52.04 13.91
C THR A 20 -5.81 -51.06 12.79
N ASP A 21 -6.58 -50.01 13.09
CA ASP A 21 -6.51 -48.74 12.35
C ASP A 21 -5.22 -48.01 12.77
N VAL A 22 -4.08 -48.68 12.54
CA VAL A 22 -2.79 -48.01 12.50
C VAL A 22 -2.73 -47.36 11.12
N ILE A 23 -3.04 -46.07 11.13
CA ILE A 23 -2.67 -45.03 10.16
C ILE A 23 -1.74 -45.59 9.08
N ALA A 24 -2.29 -45.88 7.89
CA ALA A 24 -1.47 -46.01 6.68
C ALA A 24 -0.99 -44.60 6.30
N GLN A 25 -0.12 -44.02 7.13
CA GLN A 25 0.71 -42.91 6.72
C GLN A 25 1.62 -43.52 5.68
N THR A 26 1.49 -43.12 4.42
CA THR A 26 2.55 -43.39 3.45
C THR A 26 3.82 -42.83 4.08
N ALA A 27 4.80 -43.70 4.36
CA ALA A 27 6.03 -43.32 5.05
C ALA A 27 6.59 -42.02 4.47
N GLY A 28 6.51 -40.92 5.24
CA GLY A 28 7.06 -39.61 4.89
C GLY A 28 6.09 -38.47 4.55
N ILE A 29 4.77 -38.69 4.38
CA ILE A 29 3.81 -37.58 4.12
C ILE A 29 2.96 -37.28 5.37
N GLU A 30 2.91 -36.02 5.78
CA GLU A 30 2.17 -35.52 6.94
C GLU A 30 0.87 -34.87 6.48
N SER A 31 -0.26 -35.37 6.98
CA SER A 31 -1.58 -34.82 6.67
C SER A 31 -1.70 -33.37 7.17
N GLY A 32 -2.21 -32.49 6.33
CA GLY A 32 -2.39 -31.07 6.63
C GLY A 32 -1.16 -30.20 6.37
N ALA A 33 0.01 -30.81 6.14
CA ALA A 33 1.24 -30.08 5.82
C ALA A 33 1.23 -29.53 4.39
N ILE A 34 2.07 -28.51 4.16
CA ILE A 34 2.23 -27.85 2.86
C ILE A 34 3.49 -28.39 2.19
N TYR A 35 3.39 -28.72 0.91
CA TYR A 35 4.48 -29.28 0.12
C TYR A 35 4.71 -28.49 -1.16
N LYS A 36 5.99 -28.37 -1.54
CA LYS A 36 6.40 -28.19 -2.94
C LYS A 36 6.56 -29.58 -3.56
N ILE A 37 5.90 -29.82 -4.68
CA ILE A 37 5.86 -31.14 -5.33
C ILE A 37 6.69 -31.07 -6.60
N ARG A 38 7.88 -31.68 -6.57
CA ARG A 38 8.93 -31.51 -7.60
C ARG A 38 8.99 -32.71 -8.53
N SER A 39 8.87 -32.51 -9.83
CA SER A 39 9.10 -33.55 -10.83
C SER A 39 10.56 -34.01 -10.76
N LYS A 40 10.77 -35.33 -10.65
CA LYS A 40 12.12 -35.93 -10.63
C LYS A 40 12.77 -35.98 -12.01
N SER A 41 12.02 -35.78 -13.10
CA SER A 41 12.59 -35.79 -14.46
C SER A 41 13.29 -34.48 -14.84
N ASN A 42 12.90 -33.35 -14.25
CA ASN A 42 13.36 -32.02 -14.66
C ASN A 42 13.49 -30.97 -13.53
N ASN A 43 13.23 -31.37 -12.28
CA ASN A 43 13.32 -30.53 -11.07
C ASN A 43 12.34 -29.34 -10.98
N LYS A 44 11.31 -29.29 -11.83
CA LYS A 44 10.24 -28.27 -11.80
C LYS A 44 9.09 -28.67 -10.88
N LEU A 45 8.33 -27.68 -10.40
CA LEU A 45 7.25 -27.86 -9.44
C LEU A 45 5.90 -28.03 -10.12
N LEU A 46 5.04 -28.87 -9.56
CA LEU A 46 3.62 -28.96 -9.88
C LEU A 46 2.95 -27.61 -9.57
N ASN A 47 2.49 -26.93 -10.61
CA ASN A 47 2.11 -25.53 -10.57
C ASN A 47 0.70 -25.33 -11.15
N VAL A 48 -0.07 -24.42 -10.55
CA VAL A 48 -1.29 -23.89 -11.18
C VAL A 48 -0.90 -22.82 -12.19
N SER A 49 -1.25 -23.05 -13.46
CA SER A 49 -0.86 -22.16 -14.56
C SER A 49 -1.35 -20.74 -14.32
N ASN A 50 -0.42 -19.78 -14.45
CA ASN A 50 -0.67 -18.34 -14.30
C ASN A 50 -1.35 -17.92 -12.98
N SER A 51 -1.23 -18.72 -11.92
CA SER A 51 -1.89 -18.47 -10.63
C SER A 51 -3.40 -18.21 -10.77
N SER A 52 -4.02 -18.78 -11.82
CA SER A 52 -5.40 -18.51 -12.19
C SER A 52 -6.35 -18.89 -11.06
N LEU A 53 -7.42 -18.13 -10.87
CA LEU A 53 -8.44 -18.41 -9.85
C LEU A 53 -9.62 -19.23 -10.40
N SER A 54 -9.60 -19.59 -11.68
CA SER A 54 -10.71 -20.23 -12.36
C SER A 54 -10.73 -21.75 -12.13
N ASN A 55 -11.94 -22.31 -12.05
CA ASN A 55 -12.14 -23.74 -12.23
C ASN A 55 -11.70 -24.14 -13.65
N GLY A 56 -11.05 -25.29 -13.76
CA GLY A 56 -10.52 -25.79 -15.03
C GLY A 56 -9.14 -25.23 -15.41
N ALA A 57 -8.59 -24.28 -14.64
CA ALA A 57 -7.24 -23.77 -14.88
C ALA A 57 -6.21 -24.90 -14.82
N ASN A 58 -5.30 -24.89 -15.79
CA ASN A 58 -4.38 -25.98 -16.03
C ASN A 58 -3.38 -26.19 -14.87
N VAL A 59 -2.95 -27.44 -14.67
CA VAL A 59 -1.81 -27.76 -13.82
C VAL A 59 -0.64 -28.18 -14.72
N ASP A 60 0.45 -27.43 -14.63
CA ASP A 60 1.67 -27.62 -15.40
C ASP A 60 2.87 -27.82 -14.47
N ILE A 61 4.06 -27.95 -15.06
CA ILE A 61 5.31 -27.83 -14.31
C ILE A 61 5.96 -26.46 -14.56
N TRP A 62 6.51 -25.88 -13.49
CA TRP A 62 7.21 -24.61 -13.58
C TRP A 62 8.46 -24.54 -12.70
N THR A 63 9.43 -23.75 -13.13
CA THR A 63 10.57 -23.31 -12.31
C THR A 63 10.13 -22.80 -10.94
N ASP A 64 10.85 -23.18 -9.88
CA ASP A 64 10.56 -22.74 -8.51
C ASP A 64 10.72 -21.22 -8.39
N THR A 65 9.60 -20.51 -8.24
CA THR A 65 9.57 -19.06 -7.98
C THR A 65 9.18 -18.78 -6.54
N ASP A 66 9.02 -19.83 -5.74
CA ASP A 66 8.47 -19.76 -4.40
C ASP A 66 7.11 -19.04 -4.40
N SER A 67 6.23 -19.42 -5.32
CA SER A 67 4.87 -18.88 -5.48
C SER A 67 3.84 -19.77 -4.78
N ASP A 68 2.72 -19.20 -4.35
CA ASP A 68 1.64 -19.99 -3.75
C ASP A 68 0.90 -20.86 -4.77
N ALA A 69 1.09 -20.59 -6.07
CA ALA A 69 0.64 -21.45 -7.15
C ALA A 69 1.40 -22.81 -7.21
N GLU A 70 2.57 -22.90 -6.58
CA GLU A 70 3.46 -24.09 -6.56
C GLU A 70 3.37 -24.88 -5.24
N ARG A 71 2.53 -24.43 -4.30
CA ARG A 71 2.43 -24.97 -2.95
C ARG A 71 1.08 -25.66 -2.75
N TRP A 72 1.12 -26.86 -2.20
CA TRP A 72 -0.07 -27.69 -2.04
C TRP A 72 -0.19 -28.16 -0.60
N ARG A 73 -1.33 -27.88 0.05
CA ARG A 73 -1.71 -28.53 1.30
C ARG A 73 -2.20 -29.94 0.98
N VAL A 74 -1.53 -30.93 1.54
CA VAL A 74 -1.82 -32.34 1.29
C VAL A 74 -2.57 -32.89 2.50
N VAL A 75 -3.82 -33.28 2.32
CA VAL A 75 -4.70 -33.76 3.41
C VAL A 75 -5.05 -35.22 3.15
N HIS A 76 -4.75 -36.07 4.13
CA HIS A 76 -5.15 -37.47 4.12
C HIS A 76 -6.66 -37.60 4.35
N ILE A 77 -7.31 -38.46 3.59
CA ILE A 77 -8.75 -38.75 3.73
C ILE A 77 -8.93 -40.09 4.42
N THR A 78 -8.66 -41.19 3.70
CA THR A 78 -8.75 -42.57 4.18
C THR A 78 -7.84 -43.46 3.34
N GLY A 79 -7.34 -44.56 3.90
CA GLY A 79 -6.43 -45.48 3.20
C GLY A 79 -5.19 -44.76 2.69
N ASN A 80 -4.91 -44.84 1.38
CA ASN A 80 -3.82 -44.08 0.73
C ASN A 80 -4.33 -42.85 -0.04
N ASN A 81 -5.59 -42.44 0.14
CA ASN A 81 -6.19 -41.33 -0.60
C ASN A 81 -5.97 -39.98 0.10
N TYR A 82 -5.59 -39.00 -0.70
CA TYR A 82 -5.31 -37.63 -0.29
C TYR A 82 -6.03 -36.63 -1.20
N THR A 83 -6.24 -35.43 -0.69
CA THR A 83 -6.53 -34.24 -1.50
C THR A 83 -5.34 -33.30 -1.51
N PHE A 84 -5.17 -32.55 -2.60
CA PHE A 84 -4.15 -31.52 -2.76
C PHE A 84 -4.84 -30.17 -2.96
N GLN A 85 -4.81 -29.31 -1.95
CA GLN A 85 -5.37 -27.96 -2.04
C GLN A 85 -4.26 -26.96 -2.38
N ASN A 86 -4.38 -26.22 -3.48
CA ASN A 86 -3.44 -25.18 -3.84
C ASN A 86 -3.53 -24.01 -2.84
N ILE A 87 -2.39 -23.52 -2.34
CA ILE A 87 -2.37 -22.44 -1.35
C ILE A 87 -2.80 -21.10 -1.95
N GLY A 88 -2.45 -20.83 -3.22
CA GLY A 88 -2.75 -19.56 -3.87
C GLY A 88 -4.24 -19.36 -4.19
N THR A 89 -4.92 -20.45 -4.55
CA THR A 89 -6.30 -20.40 -5.07
C THR A 89 -7.34 -20.99 -4.11
N GLY A 90 -6.92 -21.84 -3.16
CA GLY A 90 -7.81 -22.61 -2.29
C GLY A 90 -8.53 -23.77 -2.99
N LYS A 91 -8.27 -24.01 -4.28
CA LYS A 91 -8.88 -25.06 -5.10
C LYS A 91 -8.05 -26.34 -5.07
N TYR A 92 -8.59 -27.41 -5.61
CA TYR A 92 -8.05 -28.76 -5.48
C TYR A 92 -7.49 -29.27 -6.80
N LEU A 93 -6.38 -30.03 -6.72
CA LEU A 93 -5.87 -30.82 -7.85
C LEU A 93 -6.98 -31.76 -8.33
N HIS A 94 -7.38 -31.60 -9.58
CA HIS A 94 -8.60 -32.17 -10.12
C HIS A 94 -8.34 -32.87 -11.44
N LEU A 95 -8.94 -34.05 -11.61
CA LEU A 95 -8.93 -34.79 -12.86
C LEU A 95 -10.11 -34.32 -13.73
N ALA A 96 -9.81 -33.72 -14.89
CA ALA A 96 -10.79 -33.04 -15.72
C ALA A 96 -11.95 -33.95 -16.19
N ASN A 97 -11.70 -35.26 -16.33
CA ASN A 97 -12.70 -36.27 -16.63
C ASN A 97 -12.76 -37.32 -15.51
N ALA A 98 -13.96 -37.70 -15.07
CA ALA A 98 -14.15 -38.68 -14.00
C ALA A 98 -13.62 -40.08 -14.34
N THR A 99 -13.53 -40.42 -15.64
CA THR A 99 -12.98 -41.70 -16.11
C THR A 99 -11.47 -41.56 -16.37
N PRO A 100 -10.61 -42.23 -15.58
CA PRO A 100 -9.17 -42.24 -15.81
C PRO A 100 -8.79 -42.86 -17.17
N ALA A 101 -8.06 -42.10 -17.98
CA ALA A 101 -7.51 -42.55 -19.26
C ALA A 101 -6.26 -41.74 -19.61
N ASN A 102 -5.49 -42.20 -20.60
CA ASN A 102 -4.33 -41.47 -21.10
C ASN A 102 -4.74 -40.11 -21.66
N SER A 103 -3.90 -39.10 -21.41
CA SER A 103 -4.08 -37.71 -21.84
C SER A 103 -5.26 -36.98 -21.20
N VAL A 104 -5.94 -37.57 -20.20
CA VAL A 104 -6.93 -36.82 -19.42
C VAL A 104 -6.20 -35.73 -18.65
N ASN A 105 -6.64 -34.48 -18.82
CA ASN A 105 -5.96 -33.34 -18.23
C ASN A 105 -6.06 -33.33 -16.70
N ILE A 106 -4.99 -32.89 -16.03
CA ILE A 106 -5.03 -32.53 -14.61
C ILE A 106 -5.10 -30.99 -14.53
N ASN A 107 -6.13 -30.50 -13.85
CA ASN A 107 -6.38 -29.08 -13.66
C ASN A 107 -6.66 -28.80 -12.19
N GLN A 108 -7.12 -27.59 -11.86
CA GLN A 108 -7.71 -27.32 -10.55
C GLN A 108 -9.22 -27.11 -10.65
N ASN A 109 -9.94 -27.42 -9.57
CA ASN A 109 -11.37 -27.16 -9.44
C ASN A 109 -11.77 -27.01 -7.98
N ASP A 110 -12.98 -26.52 -7.71
CA ASP A 110 -13.56 -26.62 -6.38
C ASP A 110 -13.66 -28.09 -5.93
N ASN A 111 -13.77 -28.32 -4.62
CA ASN A 111 -13.85 -29.66 -4.08
C ASN A 111 -15.15 -30.36 -4.51
N THR A 112 -15.05 -31.27 -5.49
CA THR A 112 -16.18 -32.06 -6.01
C THR A 112 -16.59 -33.21 -5.07
N ASN A 113 -15.85 -33.43 -3.98
CA ASN A 113 -16.04 -34.51 -3.01
C ASN A 113 -16.18 -35.92 -3.64
N ASN A 114 -15.46 -36.17 -4.74
CA ASN A 114 -15.47 -37.44 -5.46
C ASN A 114 -14.05 -37.82 -5.92
N ASN A 115 -13.91 -38.90 -6.69
CA ASN A 115 -12.61 -39.42 -7.14
C ASN A 115 -11.83 -38.49 -8.09
N GLN A 116 -12.42 -37.40 -8.59
CA GLN A 116 -11.71 -36.42 -9.41
C GLN A 116 -10.74 -35.55 -8.60
N VAL A 117 -10.97 -35.37 -7.31
CA VAL A 117 -10.09 -34.58 -6.41
C VAL A 117 -9.32 -35.45 -5.41
N ARG A 118 -9.43 -36.78 -5.55
CA ARG A 118 -8.80 -37.75 -4.66
C ARG A 118 -7.68 -38.47 -5.39
N TRP A 119 -6.56 -38.60 -4.71
CA TRP A 119 -5.31 -39.08 -5.30
C TRP A 119 -4.64 -40.06 -4.36
N ASN A 120 -4.17 -41.18 -4.89
CA ASN A 120 -3.44 -42.19 -4.16
C ASN A 120 -1.94 -41.86 -4.21
N ILE A 121 -1.33 -41.55 -3.07
CA ILE A 121 0.11 -41.28 -2.98
C ILE A 121 0.81 -42.60 -2.68
N VAL A 122 1.78 -42.99 -3.52
CA VAL A 122 2.56 -44.23 -3.37
C VAL A 122 4.04 -43.91 -3.26
N ASN A 123 4.72 -44.38 -2.21
CA ASN A 123 6.17 -44.28 -2.06
C ASN A 123 6.86 -45.33 -2.96
N ASN A 124 7.82 -44.90 -3.78
CA ASN A 124 8.51 -45.75 -4.75
C ASN A 124 9.79 -46.42 -4.21
N GLY A 125 10.16 -46.18 -2.95
CA GLY A 125 11.35 -46.77 -2.29
C GLY A 125 12.68 -46.04 -2.57
N ASP A 126 12.65 -44.95 -3.34
CA ASP A 126 13.81 -44.16 -3.78
C ASP A 126 13.68 -42.66 -3.38
N ALA A 127 12.94 -42.38 -2.30
CA ALA A 127 12.54 -41.04 -1.87
C ALA A 127 11.77 -40.23 -2.95
N SER A 128 11.14 -40.93 -3.91
CA SER A 128 10.12 -40.38 -4.80
C SER A 128 8.76 -41.02 -4.54
N PHE A 129 7.72 -40.32 -5.00
CA PHE A 129 6.34 -40.74 -4.89
C PHE A 129 5.66 -40.69 -6.26
N SER A 130 4.66 -41.54 -6.45
CA SER A 130 3.70 -41.44 -7.56
C SER A 130 2.37 -40.88 -7.03
N ILE A 131 1.75 -40.02 -7.83
CA ILE A 131 0.42 -39.45 -7.57
C ILE A 131 -0.55 -40.14 -8.52
N ARG A 132 -1.30 -41.13 -8.03
CA ARG A 132 -2.18 -41.99 -8.83
C ARG A 132 -3.63 -41.57 -8.71
N SER A 133 -4.44 -41.78 -9.75
CA SER A 133 -5.88 -41.50 -9.66
C SER A 133 -6.54 -42.43 -8.63
N ALA A 134 -7.39 -41.88 -7.74
CA ALA A 134 -8.22 -42.71 -6.87
C ALA A 134 -9.32 -43.47 -7.62
N GLY A 135 -9.70 -43.02 -8.83
CA GLY A 135 -10.67 -43.71 -9.68
C GLY A 135 -10.10 -44.97 -10.34
N ASN A 136 -8.79 -45.00 -10.61
CA ASN A 136 -8.06 -46.16 -11.11
C ASN A 136 -6.55 -45.96 -10.89
N THR A 137 -5.97 -46.72 -9.97
CA THR A 137 -4.55 -46.61 -9.60
C THR A 137 -3.59 -47.10 -10.68
N GLY A 138 -4.08 -47.66 -11.79
CA GLY A 138 -3.30 -47.95 -12.99
C GLY A 138 -2.86 -46.71 -13.77
N PHE A 139 -3.28 -45.51 -13.34
CA PHE A 139 -2.94 -44.25 -13.97
C PHE A 139 -2.33 -43.24 -12.98
N SER A 140 -1.30 -42.51 -13.44
CA SER A 140 -0.47 -41.60 -12.65
C SER A 140 -0.42 -40.20 -13.27
N ALA A 141 -0.21 -39.18 -12.44
CA ALA A 141 0.16 -37.84 -12.90
C ALA A 141 1.53 -37.89 -13.58
N ASP A 142 1.56 -37.43 -14.83
CA ASP A 142 2.64 -37.60 -15.79
C ASP A 142 2.98 -36.24 -16.42
N VAL A 143 4.26 -35.86 -16.38
CA VAL A 143 4.74 -34.73 -17.17
C VAL A 143 4.81 -35.15 -18.63
N THR A 144 3.96 -34.53 -19.47
CA THR A 144 3.81 -34.91 -20.88
C THR A 144 5.15 -35.03 -21.59
N ASN A 145 5.42 -36.20 -22.16
CA ASN A 145 6.66 -36.55 -22.87
C ASN A 145 7.96 -36.32 -22.07
N GLY A 146 7.88 -36.17 -20.74
CA GLY A 146 9.01 -35.80 -19.90
C GLY A 146 9.60 -34.40 -20.20
N GLY A 147 8.81 -33.50 -20.79
CA GLY A 147 9.27 -32.16 -21.18
C GLY A 147 9.84 -31.36 -20.01
N SER A 148 10.76 -30.44 -20.29
CA SER A 148 11.48 -29.63 -19.30
C SER A 148 11.19 -28.12 -19.41
N ALA A 149 10.39 -27.69 -20.39
CA ALA A 149 10.00 -26.29 -20.54
C ALA A 149 9.03 -25.86 -19.42
N ASP A 150 9.11 -24.60 -18.99
CA ASP A 150 8.06 -24.01 -18.15
C ASP A 150 6.71 -24.08 -18.87
N GLY A 151 5.66 -24.48 -18.15
CA GLY A 151 4.34 -24.67 -18.73
C GLY A 151 4.13 -26.03 -19.42
N THR A 152 5.09 -26.96 -19.34
CA THR A 152 4.86 -28.34 -19.81
C THR A 152 3.69 -28.94 -19.03
N ASN A 153 2.69 -29.45 -19.76
CA ASN A 153 1.44 -29.92 -19.15
C ASN A 153 1.63 -31.17 -18.27
N VAL A 154 0.79 -31.31 -17.24
CA VAL A 154 0.67 -32.52 -16.44
C VAL A 154 -0.67 -33.20 -16.78
N VAL A 155 -0.59 -34.43 -17.25
CA VAL A 155 -1.75 -35.24 -17.65
C VAL A 155 -1.80 -36.53 -16.85
N LEU A 156 -2.90 -37.24 -16.98
CA LEU A 156 -2.99 -38.61 -16.52
C LEU A 156 -2.45 -39.55 -17.61
N TRP A 157 -1.59 -40.50 -17.21
CA TRP A 157 -1.07 -41.52 -18.12
C TRP A 157 -0.98 -42.89 -17.44
N THR A 158 -1.00 -43.97 -18.22
CA THR A 158 -0.81 -45.34 -17.74
C THR A 158 0.46 -45.40 -16.91
N ASN A 159 0.33 -45.90 -15.68
CA ASN A 159 1.44 -45.99 -14.75
C ASN A 159 2.46 -47.01 -15.26
N ASN A 160 3.61 -46.50 -15.70
CA ASN A 160 4.73 -47.29 -16.21
C ASN A 160 6.00 -47.10 -15.35
N SER A 161 5.89 -46.34 -14.25
CA SER A 161 6.98 -46.06 -13.31
C SER A 161 8.15 -45.27 -13.92
N ASN A 162 7.94 -44.60 -15.05
CA ASN A 162 8.94 -43.74 -15.69
C ASN A 162 9.27 -42.52 -14.82
N SER A 163 10.43 -41.90 -15.08
CA SER A 163 10.91 -40.75 -14.30
C SER A 163 9.98 -39.53 -14.35
N ASN A 164 9.23 -39.35 -15.44
CA ASN A 164 8.23 -38.29 -15.60
C ASN A 164 6.92 -38.52 -14.82
N GLN A 165 6.80 -39.66 -14.10
CA GLN A 165 5.71 -40.00 -13.18
C GLN A 165 6.16 -40.02 -11.71
N ARG A 166 7.38 -39.53 -11.43
CA ARG A 166 7.99 -39.53 -10.09
C ARG A 166 8.10 -38.11 -9.55
N TRP A 167 7.67 -37.94 -8.31
CA TRP A 167 7.54 -36.64 -7.64
C TRP A 167 8.27 -36.66 -6.29
N GLY A 168 9.05 -35.63 -6.00
CA GLY A 168 9.59 -35.35 -4.68
C GLY A 168 8.65 -34.45 -3.89
N PHE A 169 8.44 -34.76 -2.62
CA PHE A 169 7.61 -33.97 -1.72
C PHE A 169 8.52 -33.23 -0.73
N GLU A 170 8.65 -31.92 -0.90
CA GLU A 170 9.44 -31.06 -0.03
C GLU A 170 8.49 -30.34 0.93
N LYS A 171 8.49 -30.72 2.22
CA LYS A 171 7.67 -30.07 3.25
C LYS A 171 8.16 -28.64 3.45
N VAL A 172 7.24 -27.67 3.39
CA VAL A 172 7.53 -26.25 3.61
C VAL A 172 6.63 -25.68 4.70
N ASN A 173 7.11 -24.64 5.37
CA ASN A 173 6.33 -23.96 6.40
C ASN A 173 5.22 -23.11 5.78
N GLU A 174 4.16 -22.93 6.57
CA GLU A 174 3.18 -21.89 6.29
C GLU A 174 3.82 -20.50 6.39
N ARG A 175 3.34 -19.56 5.59
CA ARG A 175 3.84 -18.19 5.56
C ARG A 175 2.70 -17.22 5.23
N PRO A 176 2.82 -15.93 5.60
CA PRO A 176 1.86 -14.91 5.20
C PRO A 176 1.69 -14.85 3.68
N ALA A 177 0.44 -14.85 3.21
CA ALA A 177 0.14 -14.62 1.81
C ALA A 177 0.37 -13.15 1.43
N ALA A 178 0.71 -12.91 0.17
CA ALA A 178 0.72 -11.54 -0.34
C ALA A 178 -0.69 -10.91 -0.26
N PRO A 179 -0.77 -9.60 0.03
CA PRO A 179 0.35 -8.68 0.22
C PRO A 179 0.77 -8.53 1.70
N THR A 180 2.06 -8.31 1.95
CA THR A 180 2.59 -7.87 3.26
C THR A 180 3.66 -6.79 3.07
N ALA A 181 3.98 -6.03 4.12
CA ALA A 181 5.04 -5.02 4.06
C ALA A 181 6.40 -5.63 3.64
N ALA A 182 6.77 -6.79 4.19
CA ALA A 182 8.01 -7.49 3.84
C ALA A 182 8.04 -7.92 2.36
N ILE A 183 6.90 -8.38 1.83
CA ILE A 183 6.77 -8.72 0.41
C ILE A 183 6.90 -7.48 -0.46
N ALA A 184 6.23 -6.38 -0.09
CA ALA A 184 6.31 -5.12 -0.84
C ALA A 184 7.75 -4.57 -0.86
N ASP A 185 8.46 -4.60 0.27
CA ASP A 185 9.87 -4.24 0.36
C ASP A 185 10.74 -5.12 -0.56
N ALA A 186 10.52 -6.43 -0.57
CA ALA A 186 11.28 -7.36 -1.42
C ALA A 186 11.06 -7.11 -2.92
N ILE A 187 9.80 -6.89 -3.34
CA ILE A 187 9.48 -6.57 -4.74
C ILE A 187 10.03 -5.19 -5.13
N PHE A 188 9.94 -4.19 -4.25
CA PHE A 188 10.56 -2.88 -4.49
C PHE A 188 12.08 -3.01 -4.66
N ALA A 189 12.75 -3.76 -3.78
CA ALA A 189 14.20 -3.95 -3.83
C ALA A 189 14.65 -4.65 -5.12
N ALA A 190 13.90 -5.65 -5.58
CA ALA A 190 14.15 -6.34 -6.84
C ALA A 190 13.99 -5.40 -8.05
N TRP A 191 12.88 -4.65 -8.10
CA TRP A 191 12.65 -3.64 -9.14
C TRP A 191 13.76 -2.58 -9.14
N LYS A 192 14.10 -2.03 -7.97
CA LYS A 192 15.22 -1.08 -7.83
C LYS A 192 16.51 -1.69 -8.36
N THR A 193 16.89 -2.89 -7.93
CA THR A 193 18.15 -3.53 -8.35
C THR A 193 18.23 -3.71 -9.87
N LYS A 194 17.11 -4.02 -10.53
CA LYS A 194 17.08 -4.26 -11.97
C LYS A 194 17.03 -2.98 -12.81
N TYR A 195 16.34 -1.95 -12.33
CA TYR A 195 16.01 -0.76 -13.11
C TYR A 195 16.65 0.53 -12.60
N TYR A 196 17.34 0.48 -11.47
CA TYR A 196 18.01 1.61 -10.83
C TYR A 196 19.39 1.22 -10.28
N ASP A 197 20.46 1.77 -10.88
CA ASP A 197 21.82 1.67 -10.37
C ASP A 197 22.49 3.05 -10.27
N ALA A 198 22.66 3.55 -9.05
CA ALA A 198 23.28 4.85 -8.77
C ALA A 198 24.81 4.87 -9.03
N ARG A 199 25.45 3.75 -9.37
CA ARG A 199 26.92 3.61 -9.39
C ARG A 199 27.60 4.01 -10.70
N THR A 200 26.89 4.10 -11.82
CA THR A 200 27.52 4.26 -13.16
C THR A 200 27.42 5.67 -13.76
N GLY A 201 26.66 6.57 -13.12
CA GLY A 201 26.75 8.02 -13.35
C GLY A 201 26.37 8.58 -14.72
N ASN A 202 25.94 7.77 -15.71
CA ASN A 202 25.75 8.30 -17.07
C ASN A 202 24.45 7.97 -17.81
N GLN A 203 23.62 7.00 -17.41
CA GLN A 203 22.27 6.81 -17.95
C GLN A 203 21.43 6.01 -16.93
N ILE A 204 20.44 6.63 -16.29
CA ILE A 204 19.67 5.98 -15.24
C ILE A 204 18.21 5.95 -15.67
N ILE A 205 17.67 4.73 -15.75
CA ILE A 205 16.46 4.30 -16.45
C ILE A 205 16.69 4.16 -17.98
N PRO A 206 17.46 3.16 -18.43
CA PRO A 206 17.65 2.92 -19.85
C PRO A 206 16.30 2.66 -20.52
N ASN A 207 16.05 3.36 -21.62
CA ASN A 207 14.93 3.15 -22.53
C ASN A 207 13.53 3.58 -22.05
N GLU A 208 13.40 4.40 -20.98
CA GLU A 208 12.11 5.03 -20.63
C GLU A 208 12.05 6.52 -21.03
N GLY A 209 10.87 6.94 -21.46
CA GLY A 209 10.56 8.33 -21.83
C GLY A 209 10.32 9.24 -20.61
N PHE A 210 10.24 10.55 -20.84
CA PHE A 210 10.06 11.59 -19.82
C PHE A 210 8.95 11.24 -18.80
N TRP A 211 7.76 10.91 -19.29
CA TRP A 211 6.59 10.62 -18.44
C TRP A 211 6.72 9.26 -17.72
N GLY A 212 7.29 8.24 -18.35
CA GLY A 212 7.56 6.94 -17.71
C GLY A 212 8.52 7.08 -16.52
N VAL A 213 9.56 7.92 -16.66
CA VAL A 213 10.47 8.27 -15.56
C VAL A 213 9.73 9.00 -14.44
N ALA A 214 8.84 9.95 -14.77
CA ALA A 214 8.03 10.65 -13.78
C ALA A 214 7.19 9.68 -12.93
N GLU A 215 6.55 8.70 -13.55
CA GLU A 215 5.75 7.71 -12.83
C GLU A 215 6.57 6.71 -12.02
N MET A 216 7.76 6.34 -12.50
CA MET A 216 8.70 5.57 -11.70
C MET A 216 9.14 6.35 -10.45
N MET A 217 9.34 7.67 -10.56
CA MET A 217 9.62 8.52 -9.41
C MET A 217 8.42 8.62 -8.47
N GLU A 218 7.19 8.74 -8.98
CA GLU A 218 5.97 8.73 -8.18
C GLU A 218 5.83 7.45 -7.34
N ILE A 219 6.31 6.30 -7.80
CA ILE A 219 6.30 5.04 -7.01
C ILE A 219 7.27 5.11 -5.83
N VAL A 220 8.40 5.80 -6.00
CA VAL A 220 9.29 6.11 -4.88
C VAL A 220 8.60 7.05 -3.90
N VAL A 221 7.82 8.03 -4.39
CA VAL A 221 6.99 8.89 -3.54
C VAL A 221 5.93 8.07 -2.80
N ASP A 222 5.23 7.16 -3.47
CA ASP A 222 4.23 6.28 -2.86
C ASP A 222 4.86 5.47 -1.71
N ALA A 223 6.04 4.88 -1.94
CA ALA A 223 6.75 4.13 -0.91
C ALA A 223 7.17 5.02 0.27
N PHE A 224 7.58 6.26 0.03
CA PHE A 224 7.88 7.23 1.08
C PHE A 224 6.62 7.61 1.88
N GLU A 225 5.50 7.89 1.21
CA GLU A 225 4.24 8.25 1.86
C GLU A 225 3.68 7.12 2.72
N VAL A 226 3.84 5.87 2.29
CA VAL A 226 3.33 4.71 3.01
C VAL A 226 4.19 4.36 4.22
N THR A 227 5.51 4.54 4.12
CA THR A 227 6.45 3.98 5.10
C THR A 227 7.20 5.02 5.94
N GLY A 228 7.33 6.26 5.45
CA GLY A 228 8.19 7.29 6.05
C GLY A 228 9.69 7.03 5.95
N HIS A 229 10.13 5.92 5.34
CA HIS A 229 11.56 5.56 5.33
C HIS A 229 12.38 6.49 4.43
N LEU A 230 13.39 7.15 5.00
CA LEU A 230 14.27 8.08 4.30
C LEU A 230 15.01 7.49 3.09
N LYS A 231 15.17 6.16 3.02
CA LYS A 231 15.76 5.46 1.86
C LYS A 231 15.07 5.82 0.53
N TYR A 232 13.75 6.05 0.56
CA TYR A 232 12.98 6.44 -0.62
C TYR A 232 13.19 7.91 -0.97
N LYS A 233 13.29 8.80 0.03
CA LYS A 233 13.67 10.18 -0.20
C LYS A 233 15.05 10.26 -0.87
N THR A 234 16.06 9.56 -0.35
CA THR A 234 17.40 9.54 -0.94
C THR A 234 17.37 9.09 -2.40
N MET A 235 16.64 8.00 -2.69
CA MET A 235 16.47 7.52 -4.06
C MET A 235 15.77 8.56 -4.96
N PHE A 236 14.75 9.25 -4.46
CA PHE A 236 14.08 10.33 -5.21
C PHE A 236 15.04 11.49 -5.49
N ASP A 237 15.81 11.93 -4.50
CA ASP A 237 16.79 13.01 -4.66
C ASP A 237 17.80 12.68 -5.78
N GLU A 238 18.29 11.43 -5.80
CA GLU A 238 19.19 10.92 -6.83
C GLU A 238 18.51 10.89 -8.22
N MET A 239 17.33 10.26 -8.32
CA MET A 239 16.56 10.19 -9.58
C MET A 239 16.26 11.59 -10.15
N TYR A 240 15.94 12.55 -9.29
CA TYR A 240 15.64 13.92 -9.69
C TYR A 240 16.86 14.63 -10.30
N LEU A 241 18.05 14.48 -9.71
CA LEU A 241 19.27 15.07 -10.28
C LEU A 241 19.58 14.49 -11.67
N LEU A 242 19.38 13.19 -11.82
CA LEU A 242 19.61 12.48 -13.08
C LEU A 242 18.60 12.88 -14.15
N PHE A 243 17.34 13.02 -13.75
CA PHE A 243 16.30 13.56 -14.61
C PHE A 243 16.64 14.96 -15.10
N LEU A 244 17.06 15.87 -14.22
CA LEU A 244 17.48 17.22 -14.60
C LEU A 244 18.72 17.24 -15.49
N ASN A 245 19.65 16.30 -15.31
CA ASN A 245 20.83 16.18 -16.17
C ASN A 245 20.45 15.77 -17.60
N LYS A 246 19.40 14.94 -17.76
CA LYS A 246 18.91 14.46 -19.05
C LYS A 246 17.97 15.47 -19.74
N GLU A 247 16.96 15.94 -19.00
CA GLU A 247 15.83 16.70 -19.55
C GLU A 247 15.97 18.22 -19.37
N GLY A 248 17.00 18.66 -18.66
CA GLY A 248 17.29 20.06 -18.39
C GLY A 248 16.40 20.71 -17.31
N GLN A 249 16.55 22.02 -17.15
CA GLN A 249 15.84 22.79 -16.12
C GLN A 249 14.48 23.29 -16.59
N ASP A 250 14.31 23.73 -17.83
CA ASP A 250 13.00 24.15 -18.32
C ASP A 250 12.41 23.03 -19.16
N TRP A 251 11.19 22.58 -18.86
CA TRP A 251 10.58 21.44 -19.54
C TRP A 251 9.63 21.87 -20.67
N MET A 252 9.53 23.17 -20.93
CA MET A 252 8.64 23.71 -21.98
C MET A 252 9.10 23.37 -23.41
N TRP A 253 10.29 22.80 -23.59
CA TRP A 253 10.69 22.21 -24.87
C TRP A 253 9.88 20.95 -25.22
N ASN A 254 9.32 20.26 -24.21
CA ASN A 254 8.47 19.10 -24.43
C ASN A 254 7.07 19.58 -24.85
N ASP A 255 6.60 19.17 -26.02
CA ASP A 255 5.27 19.54 -26.54
C ASP A 255 4.12 18.82 -25.83
N TYR A 256 4.40 17.76 -25.07
CA TYR A 256 3.42 16.98 -24.32
C TYR A 256 3.20 17.63 -22.96
N ASN A 257 2.01 18.21 -22.74
CA ASN A 257 1.68 18.90 -21.50
C ASN A 257 1.45 17.92 -20.34
N ASP A 258 1.01 16.71 -20.63
CA ASP A 258 0.81 15.64 -19.67
C ASP A 258 2.14 15.14 -19.12
N ASP A 259 3.15 14.91 -19.97
CA ASP A 259 4.52 14.57 -19.55
C ASP A 259 5.02 15.49 -18.43
N ILE A 260 4.92 16.80 -18.65
CA ILE A 260 5.31 17.83 -17.68
C ILE A 260 4.47 17.72 -16.40
N THR A 261 3.17 17.50 -16.54
CA THR A 261 2.25 17.40 -15.40
C THR A 261 2.57 16.20 -14.51
N TRP A 262 2.97 15.07 -15.08
CA TRP A 262 3.40 13.89 -14.32
C TRP A 262 4.65 14.17 -13.49
N MET A 263 5.65 14.86 -14.06
CA MET A 263 6.84 15.22 -13.28
C MET A 263 6.55 16.29 -12.22
N VAL A 264 5.62 17.22 -12.50
CA VAL A 264 5.10 18.17 -11.50
C VAL A 264 4.50 17.42 -10.31
N LEU A 265 3.71 16.36 -10.54
CA LEU A 265 3.11 15.54 -9.47
C LEU A 265 4.19 14.90 -8.59
N ALA A 266 5.19 14.25 -9.20
CA ALA A 266 6.32 13.67 -8.47
C ALA A 266 7.02 14.71 -7.57
N CYS A 267 7.30 15.89 -8.13
CA CYS A 267 7.98 16.97 -7.42
C CYS A 267 7.14 17.57 -6.28
N VAL A 268 5.88 17.92 -6.54
CA VAL A 268 5.03 18.57 -5.50
C VAL A 268 4.72 17.61 -4.36
N ARG A 269 4.48 16.33 -4.65
CA ARG A 269 4.18 15.32 -3.62
C ARG A 269 5.40 15.06 -2.74
N MET A 270 6.58 14.82 -3.32
CA MET A 270 7.80 14.66 -2.51
C MET A 270 8.15 15.95 -1.76
N GLY A 271 8.01 17.11 -2.41
CA GLY A 271 8.25 18.42 -1.80
C GLY A 271 7.38 18.67 -0.57
N LEU A 272 6.09 18.33 -0.62
CA LEU A 272 5.18 18.43 0.52
C LEU A 272 5.61 17.54 1.70
N ARG A 273 5.99 16.28 1.42
CA ARG A 273 6.34 15.32 2.47
C ARG A 273 7.69 15.60 3.13
N THR A 274 8.58 16.28 2.41
CA THR A 274 9.94 16.58 2.89
C THR A 274 10.16 18.05 3.21
N SER A 275 9.14 18.90 3.04
CA SER A 275 9.25 20.36 3.11
C SER A 275 10.35 20.93 2.20
N ASN A 276 10.66 20.26 1.09
CA ASN A 276 11.73 20.65 0.18
C ASN A 276 11.25 21.73 -0.81
N GLN A 277 11.65 22.98 -0.55
CA GLN A 277 11.26 24.14 -1.35
C GLN A 277 11.79 24.10 -2.80
N THR A 278 12.90 23.40 -3.06
CA THR A 278 13.40 23.24 -4.44
C THR A 278 12.39 22.48 -5.29
N TYR A 279 11.84 21.38 -4.78
CA TYR A 279 10.84 20.58 -5.50
C TYR A 279 9.51 21.31 -5.62
N LEU A 280 9.05 21.97 -4.55
CA LEU A 280 7.81 22.73 -4.55
C LEU A 280 7.85 23.88 -5.56
N ASN A 281 8.91 24.70 -5.52
CA ASN A 281 9.06 25.84 -6.44
C ASN A 281 9.22 25.37 -7.88
N LYS A 282 9.94 24.26 -8.12
CA LYS A 282 10.05 23.65 -9.44
C LYS A 282 8.69 23.22 -9.98
N ALA A 283 7.94 22.47 -9.17
CA ALA A 283 6.61 21.99 -9.55
C ALA A 283 5.68 23.15 -9.88
N LYS A 284 5.70 24.22 -9.07
CA LYS A 284 4.90 25.42 -9.30
C LYS A 284 5.27 26.12 -10.60
N ASP A 285 6.55 26.42 -10.81
CA ASP A 285 7.04 27.12 -12.02
C ASP A 285 6.66 26.36 -13.30
N GLN A 286 6.93 25.05 -13.32
CA GLN A 286 6.69 24.23 -14.50
C GLN A 286 5.19 23.99 -14.74
N PHE A 287 4.39 23.84 -13.68
CA PHE A 287 2.93 23.74 -13.80
C PHE A 287 2.32 25.04 -14.32
N ASP A 288 2.72 26.20 -13.78
CA ASP A 288 2.13 27.48 -14.18
C ASP A 288 2.42 27.79 -15.65
N LYS A 289 3.65 27.53 -16.13
CA LYS A 289 4.03 27.67 -17.55
C LYS A 289 3.26 26.70 -18.44
N MET A 290 3.20 25.42 -18.05
CA MET A 290 2.45 24.39 -18.78
C MET A 290 0.97 24.75 -18.86
N TYR A 291 0.35 25.12 -17.74
CA TYR A 291 -1.06 25.49 -17.67
C TYR A 291 -1.35 26.69 -18.58
N ALA A 292 -0.51 27.73 -18.52
CA ALA A 292 -0.66 28.94 -19.35
C ALA A 292 -0.66 28.64 -20.85
N ARG A 293 0.19 27.72 -21.33
CA ARG A 293 0.23 27.35 -22.75
C ARG A 293 -0.83 26.30 -23.13
N ALA A 294 -1.27 25.48 -22.18
CA ALA A 294 -2.17 24.36 -22.43
C ALA A 294 -3.65 24.74 -22.37
N VAL A 295 -4.01 25.74 -21.58
CA VAL A 295 -5.39 26.10 -21.30
C VAL A 295 -6.17 26.56 -22.55
N ARG A 296 -7.41 26.12 -22.67
CA ARG A 296 -8.36 26.50 -23.73
C ARG A 296 -9.72 26.85 -23.13
N ASP A 297 -10.56 27.48 -23.93
CA ASP A 297 -11.96 27.81 -23.62
C ASP A 297 -12.14 28.39 -22.21
N ASN A 298 -11.42 29.46 -21.91
CA ASN A 298 -11.47 30.17 -20.63
C ASN A 298 -11.16 29.32 -19.38
N GLY A 299 -10.28 28.32 -19.49
CA GLY A 299 -9.92 27.49 -18.33
C GLY A 299 -10.58 26.12 -18.29
N ASN A 300 -11.51 25.85 -19.20
CA ASN A 300 -12.37 24.68 -19.13
C ASN A 300 -11.62 23.36 -19.37
N TRP A 301 -10.58 23.36 -20.20
CA TRP A 301 -9.80 22.17 -20.47
C TRP A 301 -8.38 22.51 -20.94
N LEU A 302 -7.51 21.51 -20.92
CA LEU A 302 -6.11 21.62 -21.32
C LEU A 302 -5.83 20.82 -22.59
N VAL A 303 -5.11 21.39 -23.56
CA VAL A 303 -4.65 20.64 -24.73
C VAL A 303 -3.59 19.63 -24.30
N TRP A 304 -3.68 18.41 -24.83
CA TRP A 304 -2.74 17.34 -24.50
C TRP A 304 -1.34 17.63 -25.05
N LYS A 305 -1.24 17.84 -26.36
CA LYS A 305 0.00 18.13 -27.06
C LYS A 305 -0.10 19.44 -27.84
N GLN A 306 0.95 20.26 -27.80
CA GLN A 306 1.01 21.50 -28.55
C GLN A 306 0.80 21.25 -30.05
N GLY A 307 0.03 22.13 -30.70
CA GLY A 307 -0.34 22.01 -32.11
C GLY A 307 -1.37 20.91 -32.44
N THR A 308 -1.83 20.13 -31.46
CA THR A 308 -2.84 19.07 -31.68
C THR A 308 -4.23 19.56 -31.25
N PRO A 309 -5.28 19.42 -32.08
CA PRO A 309 -6.63 19.81 -31.71
C PRO A 309 -7.25 18.84 -30.68
N GLY A 310 -8.16 19.36 -29.85
CA GLY A 310 -8.87 18.57 -28.84
C GLY A 310 -8.09 18.40 -27.52
N THR A 311 -8.56 17.48 -26.70
CA THR A 311 -8.08 17.26 -25.33
C THR A 311 -8.22 15.81 -24.92
N ASN A 312 -7.52 15.45 -23.85
CA ASN A 312 -7.44 14.10 -23.32
C ASN A 312 -7.61 14.10 -21.81
N SER A 313 -8.12 13.00 -21.25
CA SER A 313 -8.15 12.79 -19.80
C SER A 313 -6.75 12.71 -19.21
N CYS A 314 -5.76 12.26 -19.99
CA CYS A 314 -4.36 12.12 -19.56
C CYS A 314 -3.66 13.43 -19.20
N ILE A 315 -4.19 14.58 -19.63
CA ILE A 315 -3.72 15.90 -19.19
C ILE A 315 -4.63 16.49 -18.10
N ASN A 316 -5.96 16.46 -18.30
CA ASN A 316 -6.89 17.11 -17.38
C ASN A 316 -6.93 16.41 -16.01
N GLY A 317 -6.95 15.06 -16.00
CA GLY A 317 -6.91 14.22 -14.80
C GLY A 317 -5.76 14.58 -13.86
N PRO A 318 -4.50 14.41 -14.33
CA PRO A 318 -3.31 14.76 -13.56
C PRO A 318 -3.26 16.24 -13.18
N ALA A 319 -3.68 17.16 -14.06
CA ALA A 319 -3.64 18.59 -13.77
C ALA A 319 -4.59 18.98 -12.62
N MET A 320 -5.78 18.37 -12.54
CA MET A 320 -6.67 18.55 -11.39
C MET A 320 -6.00 18.10 -10.08
N VAL A 321 -5.35 16.93 -10.10
CA VAL A 321 -4.62 16.43 -8.92
C VAL A 321 -3.44 17.35 -8.56
N ALA A 322 -2.67 17.80 -9.55
CA ALA A 322 -1.53 18.69 -9.38
C ALA A 322 -1.96 20.03 -8.77
N CYS A 323 -3.06 20.62 -9.27
CA CYS A 323 -3.69 21.79 -8.67
C CYS A 323 -3.98 21.59 -7.18
N MET A 324 -4.58 20.46 -6.80
CA MET A 324 -4.92 20.21 -5.40
C MET A 324 -3.67 20.05 -4.51
N TYR A 325 -2.58 19.46 -5.01
CA TYR A 325 -1.31 19.42 -4.27
C TYR A 325 -0.60 20.78 -4.22
N LEU A 326 -0.64 21.57 -5.31
CA LEU A 326 -0.09 22.92 -5.34
C LEU A 326 -0.85 23.85 -4.38
N TYR A 327 -2.17 23.70 -4.27
CA TYR A 327 -2.95 24.36 -3.24
C TYR A 327 -2.46 23.98 -1.83
N GLN A 328 -2.23 22.70 -1.55
CA GLN A 328 -1.69 22.28 -0.25
C GLN A 328 -0.30 22.88 0.03
N ALA A 329 0.53 23.04 -1.00
CA ALA A 329 1.89 23.55 -0.85
C ALA A 329 1.95 25.07 -0.63
N PHE A 330 1.08 25.82 -1.31
CA PHE A 330 1.18 27.28 -1.39
C PHE A 330 -0.03 28.03 -0.80
N ASN A 331 -1.09 27.31 -0.42
CA ASN A 331 -2.36 27.86 0.05
C ASN A 331 -2.98 28.89 -0.93
N ASP A 332 -2.74 28.70 -2.22
CA ASP A 332 -3.30 29.54 -3.28
C ASP A 332 -4.59 28.92 -3.81
N ILE A 333 -5.72 29.52 -3.42
CA ILE A 333 -7.07 29.07 -3.81
C ILE A 333 -7.28 29.09 -5.33
N GLY A 334 -6.47 29.84 -6.08
CA GLY A 334 -6.48 29.83 -7.53
C GLY A 334 -6.28 28.44 -8.12
N TYR A 335 -5.49 27.57 -7.48
CA TYR A 335 -5.35 26.17 -7.92
C TYR A 335 -6.61 25.33 -7.68
N VAL A 336 -7.31 25.53 -6.56
CA VAL A 336 -8.60 24.86 -6.32
C VAL A 336 -9.61 25.27 -7.38
N ASN A 337 -9.68 26.57 -7.70
CA ASN A 337 -10.58 27.06 -8.74
C ASN A 337 -10.26 26.42 -10.10
N LYS A 338 -8.98 26.32 -10.47
CA LYS A 338 -8.56 25.60 -11.69
C LYS A 338 -9.01 24.13 -11.65
N ALA A 339 -8.80 23.42 -10.53
CA ALA A 339 -9.21 22.02 -10.38
C ALA A 339 -10.72 21.84 -10.53
N ILE A 340 -11.55 22.69 -9.89
CA ILE A 340 -13.01 22.64 -9.99
C ILE A 340 -13.48 22.92 -11.42
N THR A 341 -12.90 23.93 -12.09
CA THR A 341 -13.24 24.26 -13.48
C THR A 341 -12.96 23.09 -14.42
N LEU A 342 -11.74 22.53 -14.36
CA LEU A 342 -11.38 21.34 -15.15
C LEU A 342 -12.29 20.16 -14.83
N TYR A 343 -12.58 19.91 -13.54
CA TYR A 343 -13.42 18.80 -13.11
C TYR A 343 -14.84 18.91 -13.67
N ASN A 344 -15.46 20.08 -13.56
CA ASN A 344 -16.82 20.32 -14.02
C ASN A 344 -16.93 20.19 -15.53
N TRP A 345 -15.93 20.67 -16.27
CA TRP A 345 -15.90 20.45 -17.71
C TRP A 345 -15.70 18.97 -18.04
N SER A 346 -14.73 18.27 -17.44
CA SER A 346 -14.51 16.84 -17.65
C SER A 346 -15.75 16.01 -17.31
N LYS A 347 -16.48 16.36 -16.23
CA LYS A 347 -17.72 15.67 -15.82
C LYS A 347 -18.78 15.67 -16.94
N ASN A 348 -18.83 16.74 -17.74
CA ASN A 348 -19.81 16.91 -18.81
C ASN A 348 -19.31 16.43 -20.18
N ASN A 349 -18.01 16.14 -20.34
CA ASN A 349 -17.39 15.95 -21.64
C ASN A 349 -16.51 14.69 -21.78
N LEU A 350 -15.99 14.16 -20.66
CA LEU A 350 -15.04 13.05 -20.59
C LEU A 350 -15.39 12.02 -19.50
N PHE A 351 -16.60 12.06 -18.95
CA PHE A 351 -17.02 11.18 -17.85
C PHE A 351 -18.48 10.79 -18.01
N GLU A 352 -18.82 9.57 -17.61
CA GLU A 352 -20.17 9.05 -17.55
C GLU A 352 -20.61 8.91 -16.07
N PRO A 353 -21.34 9.88 -15.49
CA PRO A 353 -21.69 9.85 -14.07
C PRO A 353 -22.47 8.62 -13.64
N ALA A 354 -23.29 8.06 -14.53
CA ALA A 354 -24.13 6.89 -14.23
C ALA A 354 -23.32 5.61 -14.02
N THR A 355 -22.20 5.45 -14.74
CA THR A 355 -21.39 4.22 -14.71
C THR A 355 -20.07 4.41 -13.98
N GLY A 356 -19.53 5.63 -13.94
CA GLY A 356 -18.18 5.90 -13.45
C GLY A 356 -17.09 5.76 -14.51
N LYS A 357 -17.47 5.58 -15.78
CA LYS A 357 -16.53 5.45 -16.90
C LYS A 357 -15.91 6.81 -17.24
N VAL A 358 -14.59 6.88 -17.26
CA VAL A 358 -13.78 8.01 -17.74
C VAL A 358 -13.36 7.73 -19.17
N TYR A 359 -13.66 8.66 -20.06
CA TYR A 359 -13.36 8.60 -21.49
C TYR A 359 -11.93 9.06 -21.75
N ASP A 360 -11.36 8.66 -22.87
CA ASP A 360 -9.96 8.94 -23.19
C ASP A 360 -9.75 10.38 -23.67
N SER A 361 -10.55 10.83 -24.65
CA SER A 361 -10.31 12.09 -25.33
C SER A 361 -11.53 12.64 -26.05
N ARG A 362 -11.45 13.93 -26.39
CA ARG A 362 -12.47 14.65 -27.15
C ARG A 362 -11.84 15.67 -28.09
N ASN A 363 -12.31 15.68 -29.33
CA ASN A 363 -11.99 16.70 -30.32
C ASN A 363 -13.28 17.21 -30.97
N GLY A 364 -13.70 18.42 -30.61
CA GLY A 364 -14.99 18.97 -31.03
C GLY A 364 -16.17 18.12 -30.54
N SER A 365 -16.98 17.61 -31.46
CA SER A 365 -18.08 16.68 -31.18
C SER A 365 -17.65 15.21 -31.13
N THR A 366 -16.44 14.88 -31.56
CA THR A 366 -15.93 13.51 -31.57
C THR A 366 -15.37 13.14 -30.21
N ILE A 367 -15.88 12.06 -29.61
CA ILE A 367 -15.47 11.55 -28.31
C ILE A 367 -14.87 10.15 -28.48
N ASN A 368 -13.68 9.94 -27.93
CA ASN A 368 -13.09 8.61 -27.76
C ASN A 368 -13.53 8.01 -26.43
N TYR A 369 -14.48 7.08 -26.48
CA TYR A 369 -15.04 6.40 -25.32
C TYR A 369 -14.16 5.28 -24.77
N TRP A 370 -12.94 5.09 -25.27
CA TRP A 370 -11.98 4.17 -24.65
C TRP A 370 -11.73 4.59 -23.20
N SER A 371 -11.59 3.61 -22.31
CA SER A 371 -11.39 3.84 -20.88
C SER A 371 -10.18 3.08 -20.42
N SER A 372 -9.35 3.77 -19.64
CA SER A 372 -8.04 3.31 -19.23
C SER A 372 -7.84 3.45 -17.73
N THR A 373 -7.03 2.58 -17.14
CA THR A 373 -6.89 2.46 -15.69
C THR A 373 -6.28 3.72 -15.08
N TYR A 374 -5.36 4.40 -15.78
CA TYR A 374 -4.79 5.65 -15.31
C TYR A 374 -5.73 6.86 -15.43
N ASN A 375 -6.58 6.92 -16.47
CA ASN A 375 -7.62 7.96 -16.58
C ASN A 375 -8.66 7.77 -15.46
N GLN A 376 -9.08 6.52 -15.19
CA GLN A 376 -9.88 6.21 -14.00
C GLN A 376 -9.16 6.64 -12.72
N GLY A 377 -7.86 6.34 -12.60
CA GLY A 377 -7.06 6.62 -11.41
C GLY A 377 -6.95 8.11 -11.09
N THR A 378 -6.60 8.94 -12.06
CA THR A 378 -6.44 10.38 -11.81
C THR A 378 -7.76 11.09 -11.60
N TYR A 379 -8.84 10.67 -12.28
CA TYR A 379 -10.17 11.20 -12.03
C TYR A 379 -10.72 10.77 -10.65
N LEU A 380 -10.39 9.54 -10.21
CA LEU A 380 -10.63 9.08 -8.82
C LEU A 380 -9.88 9.96 -7.83
N GLY A 381 -8.59 10.21 -8.07
CA GLY A 381 -7.75 11.06 -7.23
C GLY A 381 -8.29 12.48 -7.09
N ALA A 382 -8.65 13.11 -8.21
CA ALA A 382 -9.25 14.44 -8.24
C ALA A 382 -10.58 14.48 -7.46
N SER A 383 -11.44 13.47 -7.67
CA SER A 383 -12.73 13.35 -6.96
C SER A 383 -12.54 13.25 -5.45
N VAL A 384 -11.61 12.39 -4.99
CA VAL A 384 -11.29 12.25 -3.55
C VAL A 384 -10.75 13.54 -2.97
N MET A 385 -9.82 14.21 -3.66
CA MET A 385 -9.22 15.45 -3.17
C MET A 385 -10.22 16.61 -3.10
N LEU A 386 -11.09 16.74 -4.09
CA LEU A 386 -12.15 17.76 -4.10
C LEU A 386 -13.23 17.48 -3.06
N PHE A 387 -13.61 16.21 -2.86
CA PHE A 387 -14.50 15.83 -1.75
C PHE A 387 -13.93 16.26 -0.40
N ASN A 388 -12.66 15.91 -0.11
CA ASN A 388 -12.02 16.24 1.16
C ASN A 388 -11.87 17.75 1.38
N HIS A 389 -11.72 18.53 0.30
CA HIS A 389 -11.60 19.98 0.38
C HIS A 389 -12.96 20.67 0.56
N THR A 390 -13.97 20.25 -0.18
CA THR A 390 -15.26 20.97 -0.29
C THR A 390 -16.36 20.41 0.60
N GLY A 391 -16.28 19.13 0.98
CA GLY A 391 -17.38 18.39 1.61
C GLY A 391 -18.54 18.04 0.67
N ASP A 392 -18.48 18.38 -0.63
CA ASP A 392 -19.57 18.08 -1.57
C ASP A 392 -19.62 16.57 -1.88
N ALA A 393 -20.69 15.92 -1.44
CA ALA A 393 -20.95 14.49 -1.62
C ALA A 393 -21.04 14.06 -3.10
N SER A 394 -21.23 14.98 -4.03
CA SER A 394 -21.24 14.68 -5.47
C SER A 394 -19.88 14.15 -5.96
N TYR A 395 -18.78 14.68 -5.42
CA TYR A 395 -17.42 14.19 -5.72
C TYR A 395 -17.19 12.79 -5.17
N LEU A 396 -17.65 12.52 -3.94
CA LEU A 396 -17.57 11.18 -3.36
C LEU A 396 -18.38 10.18 -4.19
N THR A 397 -19.60 10.55 -4.61
CA THR A 397 -20.45 9.71 -5.46
C THR A 397 -19.73 9.33 -6.76
N ASN A 398 -19.10 10.30 -7.43
CA ASN A 398 -18.30 10.03 -8.62
C ASN A 398 -17.11 9.11 -8.30
N ALA A 399 -16.39 9.34 -7.19
CA ALA A 399 -15.30 8.46 -6.75
C ALA A 399 -15.76 7.01 -6.55
N VAL A 400 -16.94 6.81 -5.95
CA VAL A 400 -17.55 5.47 -5.81
C VAL A 400 -17.78 4.84 -7.17
N ASN A 401 -18.42 5.56 -8.08
CA ASN A 401 -18.76 5.02 -9.41
C ASN A 401 -17.49 4.68 -10.21
N ILE A 402 -16.47 5.54 -10.17
CA ILE A 402 -15.17 5.29 -10.83
C ILE A 402 -14.51 4.02 -10.30
N ALA A 403 -14.45 3.87 -8.97
CA ALA A 403 -13.87 2.69 -8.33
C ALA A 403 -14.65 1.41 -8.66
N GLN A 404 -15.99 1.47 -8.68
CA GLN A 404 -16.83 0.33 -9.06
C GLN A 404 -16.70 -0.03 -10.54
N TYR A 405 -16.67 0.95 -11.43
CA TYR A 405 -16.42 0.73 -12.86
C TYR A 405 -15.10 0.00 -13.07
N THR A 406 -14.01 0.46 -12.43
CA THR A 406 -12.71 -0.21 -12.54
C THR A 406 -12.76 -1.63 -11.97
N LYS A 407 -13.39 -1.82 -10.81
CA LYS A 407 -13.51 -3.14 -10.16
C LYS A 407 -14.31 -4.16 -10.96
N VAL A 408 -15.34 -3.73 -11.68
CA VAL A 408 -16.31 -4.61 -12.35
C VAL A 408 -16.05 -4.72 -13.85
N ASN A 409 -15.82 -3.60 -14.52
CA ASN A 409 -15.73 -3.52 -15.98
C ASN A 409 -14.29 -3.55 -16.50
N MET A 410 -13.32 -3.19 -15.66
CA MET A 410 -11.89 -3.24 -16.00
C MET A 410 -11.22 -4.40 -15.27
N TYR A 411 -11.87 -5.56 -15.26
CA TYR A 411 -11.49 -6.72 -14.49
C TYR A 411 -11.58 -7.99 -15.34
N ASN A 412 -10.49 -8.75 -15.40
CA ASN A 412 -10.38 -9.96 -16.19
C ASN A 412 -9.50 -10.99 -15.47
N SER A 413 -9.78 -12.28 -15.62
CA SER A 413 -8.96 -13.37 -15.04
C SER A 413 -8.71 -13.29 -13.52
N GLY A 414 -9.53 -12.54 -12.76
CA GLY A 414 -9.34 -12.38 -11.32
C GLY A 414 -8.47 -11.19 -10.90
N VAL A 415 -8.09 -10.31 -11.84
CA VAL A 415 -7.30 -9.09 -11.60
C VAL A 415 -7.82 -7.94 -12.46
N ILE A 416 -7.36 -6.71 -12.18
CA ILE A 416 -7.56 -5.54 -13.03
C ILE A 416 -7.01 -5.86 -14.43
N ASN A 417 -7.73 -5.42 -15.47
CA ASN A 417 -7.36 -5.67 -16.86
C ASN A 417 -5.97 -5.11 -17.19
N ASN A 418 -5.32 -5.73 -18.17
CA ASN A 418 -4.12 -5.17 -18.76
C ASN A 418 -4.46 -4.36 -20.01
N GLU A 419 -3.71 -3.28 -20.22
CA GLU A 419 -3.79 -2.47 -21.43
C GLU A 419 -2.53 -2.74 -22.27
N GLU A 420 -2.71 -3.15 -23.53
CA GLU A 420 -1.60 -3.64 -24.37
C GLU A 420 -1.05 -2.56 -25.31
N GLY A 421 0.20 -2.18 -25.10
CA GLY A 421 0.92 -1.21 -25.93
C GLY A 421 2.16 -0.66 -25.21
N PRO A 422 3.04 0.06 -25.92
CA PRO A 422 4.29 0.57 -25.33
C PRO A 422 4.04 1.52 -24.15
N ASP A 423 3.07 2.44 -24.29
CA ASP A 423 2.68 3.36 -23.21
C ASP A 423 1.69 2.72 -22.23
N LEU A 424 0.88 1.77 -22.71
CA LEU A 424 -0.27 1.27 -21.97
C LEU A 424 0.12 0.33 -20.81
N ASN A 425 1.38 -0.13 -20.79
CA ASN A 425 1.87 -1.11 -19.85
C ASN A 425 2.08 -0.60 -18.42
N GLY A 426 2.08 0.71 -18.17
CA GLY A 426 2.28 1.26 -16.82
C GLY A 426 1.03 1.83 -16.16
N PHE A 427 -0.07 1.95 -16.91
CA PHE A 427 -1.25 2.73 -16.51
C PHE A 427 -1.88 2.28 -15.19
N LYS A 428 -2.01 0.96 -14.99
CA LYS A 428 -2.65 0.41 -13.79
C LYS A 428 -1.87 0.65 -12.52
N GLY A 429 -0.58 0.98 -12.59
CA GLY A 429 0.19 1.45 -11.43
C GLY A 429 -0.33 2.78 -10.89
N ILE A 430 -0.76 3.68 -11.77
CA ILE A 430 -1.31 5.01 -11.42
C ILE A 430 -2.63 4.85 -10.68
N PHE A 431 -3.49 3.92 -11.13
CA PHE A 431 -4.75 3.64 -10.44
C PHE A 431 -4.55 3.27 -8.97
N GLN A 432 -3.55 2.42 -8.65
CA GLN A 432 -3.38 1.89 -7.29
C GLN A 432 -3.07 2.99 -6.26
N ARG A 433 -2.32 4.00 -6.67
CA ARG A 433 -2.00 5.20 -5.87
C ARG A 433 -3.27 5.91 -5.39
N TYR A 434 -4.20 6.15 -6.32
CA TYR A 434 -5.44 6.83 -6.01
C TYR A 434 -6.50 5.90 -5.40
N ALA A 435 -6.47 4.60 -5.71
CA ALA A 435 -7.26 3.59 -5.02
C ALA A 435 -6.93 3.54 -3.52
N ARG A 436 -5.65 3.66 -3.15
CA ARG A 436 -5.26 3.81 -1.74
C ARG A 436 -5.87 5.04 -1.11
N ARG A 437 -5.75 6.21 -1.74
CA ARG A 437 -6.34 7.45 -1.22
C ARG A 437 -7.86 7.34 -1.07
N TYR A 438 -8.54 6.73 -2.03
CA TYR A 438 -9.97 6.43 -1.92
C TYR A 438 -10.29 5.52 -0.72
N ILE A 439 -9.51 4.45 -0.51
CA ILE A 439 -9.69 3.55 0.65
C ILE A 439 -9.49 4.28 1.98
N ILE A 440 -8.40 5.06 2.08
CA ILE A 440 -7.97 5.69 3.33
C ILE A 440 -8.78 6.96 3.59
N ASP A 441 -8.74 7.91 2.68
CA ASP A 441 -9.28 9.26 2.87
C ASP A 441 -10.81 9.26 2.86
N CYS A 442 -11.45 8.37 2.09
CA CYS A 442 -12.91 8.25 2.02
C CYS A 442 -13.48 7.07 2.82
N ASN A 443 -12.67 6.41 3.65
CA ASN A 443 -13.06 5.27 4.48
C ASN A 443 -13.80 4.17 3.68
N ARG A 444 -13.13 3.57 2.68
CA ARG A 444 -13.70 2.54 1.78
C ARG A 444 -13.05 1.17 1.98
N PRO A 445 -13.27 0.51 3.14
CA PRO A 445 -12.71 -0.81 3.41
C PRO A 445 -13.25 -1.91 2.48
N ASP A 446 -14.42 -1.70 1.88
CA ASP A 446 -15.05 -2.59 0.89
C ASP A 446 -14.21 -2.82 -0.38
N PHE A 447 -13.23 -1.95 -0.62
CA PHE A 447 -12.31 -2.05 -1.77
C PHE A 447 -11.00 -2.80 -1.44
N ILE A 448 -10.69 -3.01 -0.16
CA ILE A 448 -9.40 -3.59 0.28
C ILE A 448 -9.22 -5.02 -0.23
N SER A 449 -10.23 -5.87 -0.07
CA SER A 449 -10.14 -7.29 -0.44
C SER A 449 -9.90 -7.48 -1.94
N TRP A 450 -10.49 -6.62 -2.77
CA TRP A 450 -10.25 -6.60 -4.21
C TRP A 450 -8.82 -6.17 -4.55
N LEU A 451 -8.29 -5.15 -3.86
CA LEU A 451 -6.90 -4.71 -4.06
C LEU A 451 -5.89 -5.76 -3.58
N GLN A 452 -6.17 -6.45 -2.47
CA GLN A 452 -5.36 -7.55 -1.95
C GLN A 452 -5.38 -8.77 -2.87
N LEU A 453 -6.53 -9.06 -3.49
CA LEU A 453 -6.65 -10.12 -4.50
C LEU A 453 -5.73 -9.86 -5.68
N ASN A 454 -5.77 -8.63 -6.21
CA ASN A 454 -4.86 -8.19 -7.28
C ASN A 454 -3.40 -8.37 -6.88
N ALA A 455 -3.03 -7.91 -5.68
CA ALA A 455 -1.67 -7.99 -5.18
C ALA A 455 -1.17 -9.43 -5.02
N ARG A 456 -2.05 -10.33 -4.55
CA ARG A 456 -1.76 -11.76 -4.41
C ARG A 456 -1.51 -12.43 -5.75
N VAL A 457 -2.39 -12.22 -6.72
CA VAL A 457 -2.25 -12.85 -8.05
C VAL A 457 -0.99 -12.32 -8.76
N ALA A 458 -0.77 -10.99 -8.74
CA ALA A 458 0.43 -10.38 -9.31
C ALA A 458 1.72 -10.95 -8.69
N TYR A 459 1.79 -11.05 -7.36
CA TYR A 459 2.95 -11.60 -6.64
C TYR A 459 3.23 -13.07 -6.99
N ASN A 460 2.19 -13.88 -7.16
CA ASN A 460 2.33 -15.30 -7.49
C ASN A 460 2.75 -15.55 -8.95
N ASN A 461 2.66 -14.53 -9.80
CA ASN A 461 3.07 -14.53 -11.20
C ASN A 461 4.43 -13.85 -11.47
N ARG A 462 5.23 -13.60 -10.43
CA ARG A 462 6.61 -13.10 -10.58
C ARG A 462 7.57 -14.15 -11.17
N ASN A 463 8.70 -13.69 -11.70
CA ASN A 463 9.81 -14.56 -12.07
C ASN A 463 10.77 -14.77 -10.87
N THR A 464 11.85 -15.54 -11.08
CA THR A 464 12.85 -15.85 -10.03
C THR A 464 13.64 -14.62 -9.55
N GLU A 465 13.65 -13.55 -10.35
CA GLU A 465 14.24 -12.25 -10.00
C GLU A 465 13.24 -11.34 -9.25
N ASN A 466 12.06 -11.85 -8.87
CA ASN A 466 10.97 -11.09 -8.26
C ASN A 466 10.43 -9.95 -9.14
N ILE A 467 10.57 -10.04 -10.46
CA ILE A 467 10.02 -9.08 -11.41
C ILE A 467 8.62 -9.50 -11.83
N ILE A 468 7.70 -8.55 -11.82
CA ILE A 468 6.29 -8.72 -12.19
C ILE A 468 5.97 -7.70 -13.28
N PRO A 469 5.77 -8.09 -14.54
CA PRO A 469 5.38 -7.17 -15.60
C PRO A 469 3.91 -6.76 -15.46
N THR A 470 3.43 -5.95 -16.40
CA THR A 470 2.06 -5.42 -16.31
C THR A 470 0.95 -6.46 -16.40
N ARG A 471 1.14 -7.59 -17.10
CA ARG A 471 0.12 -8.65 -17.15
C ARG A 471 0.14 -9.46 -15.86
N TRP A 472 -0.59 -9.00 -14.83
CA TRP A 472 -0.60 -9.64 -13.51
C TRP A 472 -1.27 -11.02 -13.50
N ASP A 473 -2.10 -11.34 -14.50
CA ASP A 473 -2.71 -12.65 -14.71
C ASP A 473 -1.86 -13.60 -15.55
N THR A 474 -0.65 -13.22 -15.92
CA THR A 474 0.27 -14.06 -16.68
C THR A 474 1.60 -14.14 -15.94
N ARG A 475 2.14 -15.35 -15.81
CA ARG A 475 3.44 -15.51 -15.15
C ARG A 475 4.57 -14.87 -15.97
N ALA A 476 5.43 -14.12 -15.28
CA ALA A 476 6.61 -13.50 -15.86
C ALA A 476 7.60 -14.57 -16.37
N ALA A 477 8.06 -14.41 -17.61
CA ALA A 477 9.05 -15.28 -18.21
C ALA A 477 10.43 -15.07 -17.57
N GLN A 478 11.18 -16.16 -17.47
CA GLN A 478 12.57 -16.12 -16.99
C GLN A 478 13.46 -15.46 -18.05
N GLY A 479 14.48 -14.71 -17.62
CA GLY A 479 15.48 -14.09 -18.52
C GLY A 479 14.93 -13.02 -19.48
N THR A 480 13.65 -12.65 -19.36
CA THR A 480 13.02 -11.64 -20.22
C THR A 480 13.22 -10.23 -19.65
N TYR A 481 13.60 -9.29 -20.51
CA TYR A 481 13.63 -7.88 -20.15
C TYR A 481 12.22 -7.27 -20.29
N TYR A 482 11.69 -6.77 -19.18
CA TYR A 482 10.49 -5.94 -19.15
C TYR A 482 10.90 -4.50 -18.92
N SER A 483 10.17 -3.53 -19.47
CA SER A 483 10.44 -2.11 -19.19
C SER A 483 10.31 -1.83 -17.69
N GLY A 484 11.10 -0.87 -17.19
CA GLY A 484 11.10 -0.50 -15.78
C GLY A 484 9.75 0.05 -15.36
N PHE A 485 9.11 0.83 -16.23
CA PHE A 485 7.79 1.38 -16.00
C PHE A 485 6.70 0.29 -15.94
N ALA A 486 6.70 -0.68 -16.87
CA ALA A 486 5.75 -1.80 -16.83
C ALA A 486 5.87 -2.62 -15.53
N ALA A 487 7.11 -2.91 -15.12
CA ALA A 487 7.40 -3.67 -13.92
C ALA A 487 7.08 -2.90 -12.62
N SER A 488 7.11 -1.57 -12.69
CA SER A 488 6.82 -0.69 -11.56
C SER A 488 5.35 -0.76 -11.12
N THR A 489 4.43 -1.18 -12.00
CA THR A 489 3.00 -1.25 -11.66
C THR A 489 2.71 -2.17 -10.48
N ALA A 490 3.37 -3.33 -10.43
CA ALA A 490 3.21 -4.27 -9.31
C ALA A 490 3.85 -3.74 -8.01
N VAL A 491 4.91 -2.95 -8.11
CA VAL A 491 5.50 -2.24 -6.98
C VAL A 491 4.49 -1.24 -6.42
N SER A 492 3.89 -0.41 -7.28
CA SER A 492 2.81 0.52 -6.90
C SER A 492 1.67 -0.22 -6.21
N LEU A 493 1.19 -1.33 -6.80
CA LEU A 493 0.13 -2.15 -6.22
C LEU A 493 0.47 -2.63 -4.82
N LEU A 494 1.62 -3.27 -4.65
CA LEU A 494 2.00 -3.87 -3.37
C LEU A 494 2.18 -2.80 -2.31
N ILE A 495 2.92 -1.73 -2.61
CA ILE A 495 3.14 -0.60 -1.69
C ILE A 495 1.82 0.07 -1.28
N ASN A 496 0.95 0.34 -2.26
CA ASN A 496 -0.28 1.07 -2.00
C ASN A 496 -1.37 0.19 -1.38
N CYS A 497 -1.29 -1.13 -1.48
CA CYS A 497 -2.26 -2.07 -0.94
C CYS A 497 -2.23 -2.12 0.61
N PRO A 498 -3.37 -1.91 1.29
CA PRO A 498 -3.47 -2.18 2.72
C PRO A 498 -3.32 -3.68 3.03
N TYR A 499 -2.37 -4.06 3.91
CA TYR A 499 -1.96 -5.46 4.13
C TYR A 499 -2.80 -6.27 5.12
N ALA A 500 -3.42 -5.63 6.10
CA ALA A 500 -4.31 -6.32 7.03
C ALA A 500 -5.77 -6.25 6.54
N SER A 501 -6.65 -7.10 7.06
CA SER A 501 -8.09 -6.81 7.08
C SER A 501 -8.29 -5.61 7.99
N THR A 502 -7.99 -4.42 7.48
CA THR A 502 -7.88 -3.24 8.31
C THR A 502 -9.27 -2.68 8.62
N THR A 503 -9.95 -3.29 9.59
CA THR A 503 -10.29 -2.50 10.77
C THR A 503 -8.99 -2.05 11.44
N ASN A 504 -8.17 -1.22 10.77
CA ASN A 504 -7.03 -0.60 11.43
C ASN A 504 -7.59 0.54 12.26
N GLN A 505 -8.05 0.18 13.44
CA GLN A 505 -8.24 1.12 14.53
C GLN A 505 -6.82 1.42 15.03
N TYR A 506 -6.25 2.55 14.64
CA TYR A 506 -4.94 2.97 15.14
C TYR A 506 -5.08 3.75 16.44
N ALA A 507 -6.26 4.35 16.65
CA ALA A 507 -6.77 4.67 17.96
C ALA A 507 -8.25 4.27 18.05
N THR A 508 -8.75 4.04 19.26
CA THR A 508 -10.19 3.96 19.52
C THR A 508 -10.50 4.93 20.65
N VAL A 509 -11.36 5.91 20.40
CA VAL A 509 -11.80 6.86 21.42
C VAL A 509 -13.11 6.39 22.03
N TYR A 510 -13.27 6.61 23.32
CA TYR A 510 -14.41 6.12 24.09
C TYR A 510 -15.03 7.26 24.87
N LYS A 511 -16.36 7.22 24.92
CA LYS A 511 -17.13 8.23 25.63
C LYS A 511 -16.84 8.23 27.13
N ASP A 512 -16.72 7.05 27.73
CA ASP A 512 -16.56 6.89 29.17
C ASP A 512 -15.15 6.37 29.50
N CYS A 513 -14.69 6.57 30.74
CA CYS A 513 -13.45 5.97 31.22
C CYS A 513 -13.50 4.42 31.19
N ASN A 514 -12.33 3.81 31.28
CA ASN A 514 -12.11 2.36 31.20
C ASN A 514 -12.59 1.73 29.88
N TYR A 515 -12.55 2.49 28.79
CA TYR A 515 -12.91 2.04 27.44
C TYR A 515 -14.38 1.61 27.30
N THR A 516 -15.28 2.31 27.98
CA THR A 516 -16.73 2.02 27.97
C THR A 516 -17.52 3.13 27.24
N GLY A 517 -18.84 3.01 27.11
CA GLY A 517 -19.67 4.04 26.45
C GLY A 517 -19.73 4.00 24.92
N GLY A 518 -19.23 2.94 24.29
CA GLY A 518 -19.18 2.77 22.83
C GLY A 518 -17.90 3.37 22.24
N GLY A 519 -17.04 2.50 21.70
CA GLY A 519 -15.76 2.90 21.12
C GLY A 519 -15.89 3.31 19.65
N VAL A 520 -15.38 4.48 19.30
CA VAL A 520 -15.26 4.93 17.91
C VAL A 520 -13.83 4.72 17.43
N PRO A 521 -13.62 3.83 16.44
CA PRO A 521 -12.30 3.61 15.89
C PRO A 521 -11.89 4.73 14.94
N LEU A 522 -10.67 5.23 15.13
CA LEU A 522 -10.05 6.26 14.31
C LEU A 522 -8.81 5.71 13.60
N ARG A 523 -8.65 6.14 12.35
CA ARG A 523 -7.53 5.74 11.49
C ARG A 523 -6.35 6.73 11.61
N VAL A 524 -5.20 6.45 10.99
CA VAL A 524 -4.15 7.46 10.80
C VAL A 524 -4.74 8.60 9.98
N GLY A 525 -4.53 9.84 10.42
CA GLY A 525 -5.12 10.99 9.77
C GLY A 525 -5.35 12.15 10.71
N ARG A 526 -5.96 13.20 10.17
CA ARG A 526 -6.29 14.43 10.87
C ARG A 526 -7.80 14.57 10.87
N TYR A 527 -8.40 14.65 12.05
CA TYR A 527 -9.83 14.73 12.28
C TYR A 527 -10.18 16.08 12.86
N THR A 528 -10.84 16.94 12.09
CA THR A 528 -11.53 18.11 12.61
C THR A 528 -12.78 17.67 13.39
N LEU A 529 -13.41 18.58 14.12
CA LEU A 529 -14.66 18.34 14.83
C LEU A 529 -15.73 17.77 13.90
N SER A 530 -15.84 18.32 12.69
CA SER A 530 -16.77 17.81 11.67
C SER A 530 -16.49 16.35 11.31
N ASN A 531 -15.21 15.97 11.17
CA ASN A 531 -14.83 14.58 10.92
C ASN A 531 -15.14 13.66 12.11
N LEU A 532 -14.94 14.13 13.34
CA LEU A 532 -15.25 13.38 14.56
C LEU A 532 -16.75 13.15 14.73
N ILE A 533 -17.58 14.17 14.51
CA ILE A 533 -19.04 14.06 14.53
C ILE A 533 -19.52 13.05 13.48
N ALA A 534 -18.98 13.13 12.25
CA ALA A 534 -19.31 12.18 11.20
C ALA A 534 -18.89 10.74 11.54
N ALA A 535 -17.83 10.56 12.33
CA ALA A 535 -17.38 9.26 12.84
C ALA A 535 -18.20 8.75 14.06
N GLY A 536 -19.10 9.57 14.60
CA GLY A 536 -19.94 9.23 15.76
C GLY A 536 -19.40 9.72 17.11
N VAL A 537 -18.39 10.59 17.12
CA VAL A 537 -17.81 11.21 18.33
C VAL A 537 -18.40 12.62 18.50
N ARG A 538 -18.99 12.91 19.65
CA ARG A 538 -19.51 14.26 19.95
C ARG A 538 -18.37 15.19 20.40
N ASN A 539 -18.57 16.50 20.24
CA ASN A 539 -17.62 17.47 20.78
C ASN A 539 -17.50 17.29 22.29
N ASP A 540 -16.28 17.39 22.82
CA ASP A 540 -16.04 17.37 24.26
C ASP A 540 -16.66 16.14 24.96
N ASP A 541 -16.56 14.95 24.35
CA ASP A 541 -17.22 13.72 24.83
C ASP A 541 -16.27 12.51 24.81
N ILE A 542 -14.95 12.74 24.84
CA ILE A 542 -13.93 11.67 24.90
C ILE A 542 -13.35 11.62 26.31
N SER A 543 -13.47 10.45 26.96
CA SER A 543 -12.98 10.21 28.32
C SER A 543 -11.90 9.13 28.42
N SER A 544 -11.75 8.26 27.42
CA SER A 544 -10.61 7.32 27.35
C SER A 544 -10.24 6.98 25.91
N ILE A 545 -9.03 6.46 25.69
CA ILE A 545 -8.51 6.18 24.36
C ILE A 545 -7.56 4.97 24.36
N ARG A 546 -7.72 4.08 23.38
CA ARG A 546 -6.72 3.06 23.06
C ARG A 546 -5.85 3.52 21.90
N VAL A 547 -4.55 3.29 21.97
CA VAL A 547 -3.57 3.67 20.95
C VAL A 547 -2.81 2.42 20.50
N ALA A 548 -2.90 2.10 19.22
CA ALA A 548 -2.17 0.98 18.65
C ALA A 548 -0.66 1.18 18.80
N SER A 549 0.06 0.11 19.15
CA SER A 549 1.52 0.14 19.25
C SER A 549 2.16 0.65 17.95
N GLY A 550 3.16 1.53 18.08
CA GLY A 550 3.82 2.17 16.93
C GLY A 550 3.06 3.38 16.37
N TYR A 551 2.06 3.90 17.07
CA TYR A 551 1.33 5.11 16.70
C TYR A 551 1.31 6.14 17.83
N ARG A 552 1.13 7.40 17.44
CA ARG A 552 1.00 8.56 18.31
C ARG A 552 -0.28 9.29 17.97
N VAL A 553 -1.08 9.59 18.99
CA VAL A 553 -2.27 10.43 18.91
C VAL A 553 -1.95 11.79 19.53
N LEU A 554 -2.35 12.86 18.84
CA LEU A 554 -2.36 14.22 19.34
C LEU A 554 -3.81 14.67 19.46
N LEU A 555 -4.25 14.92 20.69
CA LEU A 555 -5.57 15.47 21.01
C LEU A 555 -5.45 16.98 21.11
N TYR A 556 -6.49 17.71 20.70
CA TYR A 556 -6.55 19.17 20.73
C TYR A 556 -7.86 19.64 21.36
N TRP A 557 -7.77 20.67 22.20
CA TRP A 557 -8.95 21.25 22.86
C TRP A 557 -9.92 21.88 21.88
N ASP A 558 -9.38 22.60 20.89
CA ASP A 558 -10.16 23.34 19.92
C ASP A 558 -10.16 22.60 18.57
N ASP A 559 -11.15 22.89 17.74
CA ASP A 559 -11.21 22.37 16.37
C ASP A 559 -10.02 22.88 15.53
N ASN A 560 -9.74 22.23 14.40
CA ASN A 560 -8.68 22.56 13.44
C ASN A 560 -7.26 22.52 14.05
N PHE A 561 -7.05 21.62 15.01
CA PHE A 561 -5.74 21.33 15.63
C PHE A 561 -5.17 22.53 16.39
N MET A 562 -6.06 23.29 17.03
CA MET A 562 -5.75 24.51 17.79
C MET A 562 -5.92 24.27 19.30
N GLY A 563 -5.57 25.26 20.12
CA GLY A 563 -5.70 25.16 21.58
C GLY A 563 -4.60 24.36 22.27
N SER A 564 -4.89 23.88 23.48
CA SER A 564 -4.03 22.96 24.23
C SER A 564 -3.95 21.62 23.49
N SER A 565 -2.81 20.92 23.60
CA SER A 565 -2.63 19.59 23.00
C SER A 565 -2.05 18.56 23.97
N LEU A 566 -2.47 17.30 23.82
CA LEU A 566 -1.96 16.14 24.57
C LEU A 566 -1.51 15.07 23.59
N SER A 567 -0.32 14.53 23.80
CA SER A 567 0.24 13.47 22.95
C SER A 567 0.29 12.15 23.70
N LEU A 568 -0.28 11.11 23.09
CA LEU A 568 -0.39 9.77 23.64
C LEU A 568 0.24 8.77 22.67
N THR A 569 1.06 7.85 23.19
CA THR A 569 1.68 6.75 22.42
C THR A 569 1.30 5.37 22.94
N ALA A 570 0.39 5.32 23.91
CA ALA A 570 -0.12 4.12 24.57
C ALA A 570 -1.57 4.38 25.00
N ASP A 571 -2.25 3.32 25.40
CA ASP A 571 -3.61 3.40 25.93
C ASP A 571 -3.67 4.32 27.15
N ASP A 572 -4.74 5.13 27.22
CA ASP A 572 -5.10 5.93 28.38
C ASP A 572 -6.51 5.55 28.84
N GLY A 573 -6.58 4.96 30.02
CA GLY A 573 -7.82 4.43 30.58
C GLY A 573 -8.76 5.50 31.10
N CYS A 574 -8.31 6.72 31.38
CA CYS A 574 -9.17 7.79 31.88
C CYS A 574 -8.49 9.16 31.81
N LEU A 575 -8.83 9.95 30.80
CA LEU A 575 -8.24 11.27 30.54
C LEU A 575 -8.49 12.32 31.64
N VAL A 576 -9.27 11.97 32.67
CA VAL A 576 -9.45 12.78 33.89
C VAL A 576 -8.10 13.05 34.56
N ASP A 577 -7.23 12.05 34.63
CA ASP A 577 -5.94 12.15 35.32
C ASP A 577 -4.95 13.11 34.63
N ASN A 578 -5.12 13.33 33.32
CA ASN A 578 -4.39 14.34 32.57
C ASN A 578 -5.11 15.70 32.52
N GLY A 579 -6.36 15.80 32.98
CA GLY A 579 -7.20 17.00 32.86
C GLY A 579 -7.82 17.20 31.47
N TRP A 580 -7.99 16.11 30.72
CA TRP A 580 -8.42 16.09 29.31
C TRP A 580 -9.82 15.50 29.07
N ASN A 581 -10.47 15.00 30.12
CA ASN A 581 -11.83 14.46 30.06
C ASN A 581 -12.81 15.47 29.46
N ASP A 582 -13.51 15.09 28.39
CA ASP A 582 -14.55 15.92 27.76
C ASP A 582 -14.02 17.30 27.34
N LYS A 583 -12.86 17.30 26.68
CA LYS A 583 -12.22 18.51 26.14
C LYS A 583 -11.78 18.43 24.69
N VAL A 584 -11.86 17.27 24.05
CA VAL A 584 -11.25 17.06 22.73
C VAL A 584 -12.20 17.51 21.62
N SER A 585 -11.76 18.44 20.78
CA SER A 585 -12.49 18.91 19.60
C SER A 585 -11.80 18.56 18.27
N SER A 586 -10.52 18.21 18.26
CA SER A 586 -9.85 17.67 17.06
C SER A 586 -8.69 16.72 17.40
N ILE A 587 -8.34 15.81 16.48
CA ILE A 587 -7.38 14.71 16.71
C ILE A 587 -6.45 14.52 15.51
N GLU A 588 -5.16 14.31 15.74
CA GLU A 588 -4.18 13.88 14.73
C GLU A 588 -3.53 12.54 15.13
N ILE A 589 -3.50 11.57 14.21
CA ILE A 589 -2.97 10.22 14.44
C ILE A 589 -1.87 9.96 13.41
N VAL A 590 -0.66 9.65 13.88
CA VAL A 590 0.55 9.43 13.04
C VAL A 590 1.33 8.21 13.51
N ALA A 591 2.18 7.63 12.66
CA ALA A 591 3.13 6.58 13.09
C ALA A 591 4.16 7.16 14.08
N ALA A 592 4.52 6.39 15.10
CA ALA A 592 5.53 6.75 16.08
C ALA A 592 6.91 6.24 15.64
N ASP A 593 7.91 7.12 15.56
CA ASP A 593 9.28 6.73 15.21
C ASP A 593 9.90 5.85 16.30
N ALA A 594 10.58 4.77 15.88
CA ALA A 594 11.23 3.79 16.75
C ALA A 594 12.32 4.39 17.67
N ALA A 595 12.80 5.60 17.40
CA ALA A 595 13.76 6.30 18.27
C ALA A 595 13.14 6.90 19.55
N SER A 596 11.80 6.88 19.69
CA SER A 596 11.09 7.53 20.80
C SER A 596 10.52 6.57 21.86
N LEU A 597 10.77 5.27 21.74
CA LEU A 597 10.09 4.22 22.54
C LEU A 597 10.95 3.54 23.63
N ALA A 598 12.06 4.13 24.06
CA ALA A 598 12.82 3.62 25.21
C ALA A 598 12.92 4.66 26.35
N PRO A 599 12.74 4.27 27.63
CA PRO A 599 13.01 5.15 28.76
C PRO A 599 14.52 5.38 28.85
N VAL A 600 14.98 6.60 28.59
CA VAL A 600 16.41 6.91 28.65
C VAL A 600 16.82 7.15 30.10
N VAL A 601 17.46 6.14 30.70
CA VAL A 601 18.37 6.31 31.84
C VAL A 601 19.73 6.72 31.27
N VAL A 602 20.16 7.96 31.50
CA VAL A 602 21.49 8.42 31.07
C VAL A 602 22.48 8.26 32.23
N THR A 603 23.37 7.28 32.10
CA THR A 603 24.64 7.21 32.83
C THR A 603 25.79 7.51 31.88
N GLY A 604 26.61 8.53 32.20
CA GLY A 604 27.96 8.70 31.63
C GLY A 604 28.17 10.00 30.84
N MET A 605 28.66 11.03 31.52
CA MET A 605 29.14 12.31 30.96
C MET A 605 30.52 12.16 30.28
N SER A 606 30.82 13.06 29.34
CA SER A 606 32.02 13.94 29.39
C SER A 606 31.92 15.10 28.38
N THR A 607 31.39 16.26 28.80
CA THR A 607 32.04 17.58 29.04
C THR A 607 32.37 18.46 27.82
N ASN A 608 31.79 19.67 27.87
CA ASN A 608 32.13 20.93 27.18
C ASN A 608 31.41 21.27 25.87
N GLY A 609 30.16 21.74 26.02
CA GLY A 609 29.47 22.62 25.07
C GLY A 609 28.06 22.92 25.59
N LYS A 610 27.81 24.13 26.11
CA LYS A 610 26.45 24.55 26.49
C LYS A 610 25.60 24.55 25.22
N ALA A 611 24.49 23.80 25.20
CA ALA A 611 23.54 23.86 24.10
C ALA A 611 22.94 25.28 24.02
N ASP A 612 23.06 25.93 22.86
CA ASP A 612 22.49 27.26 22.62
C ASP A 612 20.95 27.21 22.63
N MET A 613 20.32 28.30 23.07
CA MET A 613 18.85 28.42 23.05
C MET A 613 18.34 28.39 21.60
N GLN A 614 17.19 27.74 21.37
CA GLN A 614 16.51 27.74 20.07
C GLN A 614 15.06 28.23 20.20
N ALA A 615 14.45 28.68 19.09
CA ALA A 615 13.07 29.17 19.06
C ALA A 615 12.27 28.60 17.86
N PHE A 616 11.09 28.03 18.12
CA PHE A 616 10.20 27.48 17.08
C PHE A 616 8.70 27.63 17.43
N PRO A 617 7.81 27.80 16.45
CA PRO A 617 8.12 28.11 15.05
C PRO A 617 8.79 29.49 14.94
N ASN A 618 9.60 29.69 13.91
CA ASN A 618 10.21 30.98 13.61
C ASN A 618 10.37 31.10 12.08
N PRO A 619 9.54 31.90 11.39
CA PRO A 619 8.62 32.91 11.94
C PRO A 619 7.42 32.35 12.73
N ALA A 620 6.88 33.12 13.67
CA ALA A 620 5.73 32.77 14.53
C ALA A 620 4.62 33.83 14.45
N SER A 621 3.35 33.41 14.52
CA SER A 621 2.20 34.33 14.49
C SER A 621 1.53 34.55 15.85
N HIS A 622 1.56 33.56 16.75
CA HIS A 622 0.83 33.63 18.03
C HIS A 622 1.68 33.21 19.22
N PHE A 623 2.47 32.14 19.05
CA PHE A 623 3.35 31.63 20.09
C PHE A 623 4.72 31.26 19.52
N VAL A 624 5.75 31.37 20.36
CA VAL A 624 7.09 30.86 20.08
C VAL A 624 7.57 30.04 21.27
N SER A 625 7.96 28.79 21.03
CA SER A 625 8.58 27.90 22.01
C SER A 625 10.08 28.14 22.00
N VAL A 626 10.64 28.35 23.19
CA VAL A 626 12.07 28.58 23.39
C VAL A 626 12.64 27.41 24.17
N THR A 627 13.70 26.76 23.68
CA THR A 627 14.34 25.59 24.30
C THR A 627 15.74 25.90 24.81
N ASN A 628 16.31 24.96 25.59
CA ASN A 628 17.61 25.05 26.27
C ASN A 628 17.71 26.25 27.24
N ILE A 629 16.60 26.60 27.89
CA ILE A 629 16.53 27.69 28.88
C ILE A 629 17.14 27.23 30.21
N PRO A 630 18.11 27.96 30.79
CA PRO A 630 18.61 27.66 32.12
C PRO A 630 17.50 27.81 33.18
N ALA A 631 17.40 26.85 34.10
CA ALA A 631 16.39 26.89 35.16
C ALA A 631 16.52 28.17 36.01
N ASN A 632 15.39 28.68 36.49
CA ASN A 632 15.28 29.88 37.34
C ASN A 632 15.80 31.17 36.69
N THR A 633 15.61 31.32 35.38
CA THR A 633 16.10 32.47 34.60
C THR A 633 14.96 33.38 34.13
N GLU A 634 15.18 34.70 34.14
CA GLU A 634 14.26 35.66 33.53
C GLU A 634 14.44 35.65 32.00
N ILE A 635 13.33 35.57 31.28
CA ILE A 635 13.23 35.62 29.83
C ILE A 635 12.65 36.97 29.42
N THR A 636 13.37 37.69 28.57
CA THR A 636 12.94 38.98 28.03
C THR A 636 12.86 38.91 26.50
N VAL A 637 11.73 39.35 25.94
CA VAL A 637 11.58 39.61 24.50
C VAL A 637 11.80 41.10 24.27
N ILE A 638 12.66 41.42 23.30
CA ILE A 638 13.13 42.76 23.01
C ILE A 638 12.84 43.09 21.54
N ASP A 639 12.35 44.28 21.24
CA ASP A 639 12.22 44.74 19.84
C ASP A 639 13.57 45.15 19.23
N ILE A 640 13.57 45.60 17.97
CA ILE A 640 14.78 46.04 17.27
C ILE A 640 15.41 47.33 17.84
N GLU A 641 14.64 48.11 18.61
CA GLU A 641 15.09 49.35 19.26
C GLU A 641 15.69 49.07 20.65
N GLY A 642 15.68 47.81 21.11
CA GLY A 642 16.21 47.41 22.41
C GLY A 642 15.22 47.53 23.56
N ARG A 643 13.93 47.80 23.29
CA ARG A 643 12.89 47.91 24.32
C ARG A 643 12.36 46.52 24.69
N VAL A 644 12.22 46.26 25.99
CA VAL A 644 11.62 45.01 26.49
C VAL A 644 10.10 45.06 26.29
N VAL A 645 9.58 44.19 25.43
CA VAL A 645 8.15 44.12 25.09
C VAL A 645 7.40 42.98 25.80
N LEU A 646 8.14 41.98 26.32
CA LEU A 646 7.57 40.90 27.12
C LEU A 646 8.60 40.39 28.14
N ARG A 647 8.13 40.10 29.36
CA ARG A 647 8.92 39.44 30.42
C ARG A 647 8.23 38.16 30.88
N ASN A 648 9.02 37.13 31.15
CA ASN A 648 8.56 35.89 31.74
C ASN A 648 9.62 35.31 32.68
N LYS A 649 9.24 34.65 33.77
CA LYS A 649 10.16 33.99 34.69
C LYS A 649 10.06 32.48 34.51
N PHE A 650 11.14 31.85 34.05
CA PHE A 650 11.17 30.41 33.84
C PHE A 650 11.68 29.67 35.09
N ALA A 651 10.80 28.94 35.78
CA ALA A 651 11.14 28.11 36.94
C ALA A 651 11.26 26.60 36.61
N GLY A 652 11.09 26.20 35.34
CA GLY A 652 10.94 24.80 34.93
C GLY A 652 12.25 24.01 34.83
N LYS A 653 12.14 22.67 34.96
CA LYS A 653 13.28 21.72 34.88
C LYS A 653 13.60 21.22 33.46
N ASN A 654 12.68 21.36 32.50
CA ASN A 654 12.80 20.76 31.16
C ASN A 654 13.37 21.72 30.09
N GLY A 655 13.83 22.92 30.49
CA GLY A 655 14.50 23.86 29.59
C GLY A 655 13.66 24.43 28.45
N MET A 656 12.32 24.30 28.47
CA MET A 656 11.43 24.79 27.40
C MET A 656 10.32 25.70 27.94
N LEU A 657 10.10 26.84 27.29
CA LEU A 657 9.04 27.80 27.60
C LEU A 657 8.30 28.23 26.33
N LYS A 658 6.96 28.15 26.33
CA LYS A 658 6.12 28.70 25.26
C LYS A 658 5.72 30.13 25.61
N LEU A 659 6.15 31.10 24.79
CA LEU A 659 5.83 32.52 24.94
C LEU A 659 4.65 32.89 24.03
N ASN A 660 3.65 33.57 24.58
CA ASN A 660 2.58 34.18 23.79
C ASN A 660 3.07 35.53 23.24
N ILE A 661 3.13 35.64 21.91
CA ILE A 661 3.52 36.86 21.19
C ILE A 661 2.38 37.43 20.35
N THR A 662 1.15 36.95 20.54
CA THR A 662 -0.03 37.33 19.74
C THR A 662 -0.24 38.83 19.67
N ASN A 663 -0.04 39.53 20.80
CA ASN A 663 -0.26 40.98 20.90
C ASN A 663 0.95 41.82 20.50
N LEU A 664 2.06 41.21 20.07
CA LEU A 664 3.20 41.94 19.52
C LEU A 664 2.92 42.29 18.05
N PRO A 665 3.20 43.53 17.60
CA PRO A 665 3.16 43.87 16.18
C PRO A 665 4.06 42.97 15.34
N SER A 666 3.72 42.76 14.07
CA SER A 666 4.58 42.07 13.10
C SER A 666 5.95 42.74 13.04
N GLY A 667 7.03 41.96 13.14
CA GLY A 667 8.37 42.53 13.28
C GLY A 667 9.43 41.53 13.75
N THR A 668 10.67 41.99 13.83
CA THR A 668 11.78 41.21 14.39
C THR A 668 11.92 41.47 15.88
N TYR A 669 12.07 40.41 16.66
CA TYR A 669 12.28 40.45 18.09
C TYR A 669 13.48 39.59 18.49
N PHE A 670 14.04 39.85 19.66
CA PHE A 670 15.16 39.12 20.23
C PHE A 670 14.80 38.58 21.62
N ILE A 671 14.96 37.28 21.82
CA ILE A 671 14.71 36.61 23.10
C ILE A 671 16.03 36.43 23.84
N ARG A 672 16.08 36.86 25.10
CA ARG A 672 17.22 36.69 26.02
C ARG A 672 16.83 35.93 27.28
N ALA A 673 17.77 35.19 27.85
CA ALA A 673 17.67 34.59 29.18
C ALA A 673 18.81 35.08 30.08
N GLY A 674 18.47 35.66 31.24
CA GLY A 674 19.43 35.93 32.33
C GLY A 674 20.32 37.17 32.18
N LYS A 675 21.35 37.28 33.02
CA LYS A 675 22.30 38.41 33.01
C LYS A 675 23.43 38.20 31.98
N ALA A 676 23.95 39.32 31.46
CA ALA A 676 24.79 39.48 30.27
C ALA A 676 25.80 38.33 29.99
N GLY A 677 25.64 37.67 28.83
CA GLY A 677 26.58 36.66 28.32
C GLY A 677 26.01 35.65 27.32
N GLN A 678 24.69 35.39 27.32
CA GLN A 678 24.05 34.50 26.32
C GLN A 678 23.61 35.28 25.08
N LYS A 679 23.91 34.72 23.88
CA LYS A 679 23.50 35.33 22.60
C LYS A 679 21.97 35.33 22.48
N PRO A 680 21.33 36.47 22.15
CA PRO A 680 19.89 36.51 21.91
C PRO A 680 19.49 35.68 20.69
N ILE A 681 18.31 35.06 20.74
CA ILE A 681 17.71 34.39 19.57
C ILE A 681 16.84 35.39 18.81
N LYS A 682 17.05 35.54 17.51
CA LYS A 682 16.17 36.31 16.63
C LYS A 682 14.88 35.54 16.35
N VAL A 683 13.73 36.16 16.58
CA VAL A 683 12.39 35.64 16.26
C VAL A 683 11.64 36.63 15.38
N VAL A 684 10.99 36.15 14.33
CA VAL A 684 10.18 36.97 13.43
C VAL A 684 8.70 36.75 13.77
N LYS A 685 8.01 37.80 14.24
CA LYS A 685 6.54 37.83 14.38
C LYS A 685 5.92 38.17 13.03
N ARG A 686 5.03 37.31 12.55
CA ARG A 686 4.19 37.57 11.37
C ARG A 686 2.91 38.28 11.75
#